data_AF-A0A4U1C8D0-F1
#
_entry.id   AF-A0A4U1C8D0-F1
#
_cell.length_a   1.000
_cell.length_b   1.000
_cell.length_c   1.000
_cell.angle_alpha   90.00
_cell.angle_beta   90.00
_cell.angle_gamma   90.00
#
_symmetry.space_group_name_H-M   'P 1'
#
loop_
_entity.id
_entity.type
_entity.pdbx_description
1 polymer ?
#
loop_
_entity_poly.entity_id
_entity_poly.type
_entity_poly.pdbx_seq_one_letter_code
_entity_poly.pdbx_strand_id
1 'polypeptide(L)'
;MKNILTAFLLILYSAVSAQDMKGMKMPKKESEKPAEVIYTCTMHPEIQSSKPGNCPKCGMKLVVQKAKTVKPKASAPDKKSQPAKTSDMGDMKMPMKEMPKKDDGMEDMAGMDMGDNSVTMENIKKAKLNLGPIKTISSTAPPRTVRYDLYIADTTVTFGKKTKRAIAVNGQIPMPTLTFTEGDTALIYVHNNLDEETALHWHGLFLPNKMDGVPFLTQMPIKPHSTYIYKFPIIQNGTHWYHSHSGLQEQIGMYGAFIMNKKKEWDIPTIPVVLSEWTDMKPEEVHRSLKNANDWFAIKKGTTQSYAEAIRTGHFKTKINNEWKRMNAMDVSDVYYDAFLINGKNQNQQPQFKAGDKVRLRIANGGASDYFWLTYAGGKITVVATDGNDVEPVEVDRLIIAVSETYDVVVTIPENKSYEFLVTPEDRTKSASLWLGEGEKVPAQKLPKLKYFAGMKMMNDMMDMSGNMIEMEGMKMQNQIMDMNTVMYPEVTGEENPKKENKKAAMPGMQMPNDKSMAGMNMASDNPDIITLNYGMLRDPKKTTLPKGPWKELKFDLTGNMNRYVWSLDNKTVSESDKILIKKGENVRIILFNNSMMRHPMHLHGHDFRVVNEQGENAPMKNVLDIMPMERDTIEFAATEPGGDWFFHCHILYHMMSGMGRVFSYENSPPNPEIPDPKLAQRKLFSDDREFHPMARVGIETNGSDGEIMLANTRYRFTTEWRIGFDKEMGYESESHFGRYIGRNQWLLPYVGWDFRKRTIDPFDKNIFGQSLSPGNNVFGQRNTKNFRQVFHLGVQYTLPMLIIADASVDHKGNVRFQLMREDVPISKRLRFQFMVNTDKEYMAGFRYIVTKYFGLSTHYDSDMGYGAGLTLNY
;
A
#
# COMPACT_ATOMS: atom_id res chain seq x y z
N MET A 1 19.57 -3.38 -33.63
CA MET A 1 18.95 -2.94 -32.36
C MET A 1 19.41 -1.56 -31.91
N LYS A 2 20.68 -1.31 -31.51
CA LYS A 2 21.13 0.03 -31.02
C LYS A 2 20.62 1.22 -31.86
N ASN A 3 20.81 1.19 -33.18
CA ASN A 3 20.50 2.33 -34.07
C ASN A 3 19.00 2.64 -34.23
N ILE A 4 18.10 1.68 -33.95
CA ILE A 4 16.64 1.90 -34.01
C ILE A 4 16.17 2.63 -32.76
N LEU A 5 16.77 2.31 -31.60
CA LEU A 5 16.50 2.98 -30.33
C LEU A 5 16.94 4.46 -30.36
N THR A 6 18.07 4.76 -31.01
CA THR A 6 18.56 6.14 -31.20
C THR A 6 17.63 6.97 -32.08
N ALA A 7 17.08 6.37 -33.16
CA ALA A 7 16.14 7.06 -34.05
C ALA A 7 14.83 7.43 -33.33
N PHE A 8 14.30 6.53 -32.48
CA PHE A 8 13.08 6.79 -31.71
C PHE A 8 13.27 7.91 -30.66
N LEU A 9 14.43 7.96 -30.00
CA LEU A 9 14.80 9.01 -29.04
C LEU A 9 14.96 10.39 -29.68
N LEU A 10 15.49 10.46 -30.91
CA LEU A 10 15.67 11.72 -31.64
C LEU A 10 14.33 12.37 -32.05
N ILE A 11 13.35 11.56 -32.47
CA ILE A 11 12.01 12.05 -32.86
C ILE A 11 11.26 12.65 -31.67
N LEU A 12 11.37 12.05 -30.48
CA LEU A 12 10.81 12.58 -29.23
C LEU A 12 11.49 13.89 -28.77
N TYR A 13 12.78 14.07 -29.05
CA TYR A 13 13.49 15.31 -28.69
C TYR A 13 13.11 16.51 -29.58
N SER A 14 12.80 16.27 -30.86
CA SER A 14 12.41 17.34 -31.80
C SER A 14 11.03 17.97 -31.55
N ALA A 15 10.16 17.33 -30.76
CA ALA A 15 8.79 17.80 -30.51
C ALA A 15 8.66 18.83 -29.36
N VAL A 16 9.74 19.15 -28.65
CA VAL A 16 9.71 19.99 -27.43
C VAL A 16 10.42 21.36 -27.62
N SER A 17 10.96 21.65 -28.80
CA SER A 17 11.78 22.85 -29.05
C SER A 17 11.44 23.56 -30.36
N ALA A 18 10.22 24.11 -30.48
CA ALA A 18 9.91 25.13 -31.50
C ALA A 18 8.66 25.96 -31.15
N GLN A 19 8.84 27.10 -30.47
CA GLN A 19 7.92 28.24 -30.59
C GLN A 19 8.68 29.53 -30.31
N ASP A 20 9.10 30.19 -31.39
CA ASP A 20 9.94 31.38 -31.35
C ASP A 20 9.13 32.63 -30.94
N MET A 21 9.68 33.41 -30.01
CA MET A 21 9.08 34.67 -29.56
C MET A 21 9.39 35.80 -30.54
N LYS A 22 8.40 36.32 -31.28
CA LYS A 22 8.48 37.65 -31.90
C LYS A 22 7.17 38.44 -31.79
N GLY A 23 7.24 39.58 -31.09
CA GLY A 23 6.34 40.71 -31.32
C GLY A 23 5.27 41.00 -30.27
N MET A 24 5.66 41.50 -29.09
CA MET A 24 4.81 42.45 -28.34
C MET A 24 5.64 43.50 -27.61
N LYS A 25 5.18 44.76 -27.65
CA LYS A 25 5.90 45.94 -27.13
C LYS A 25 5.73 46.05 -25.60
N MET A 26 6.81 46.37 -24.90
CA MET A 26 6.76 46.66 -23.45
C MET A 26 6.19 48.06 -23.17
N PRO A 27 5.37 48.25 -22.12
CA PRO A 27 5.15 49.56 -21.52
C PRO A 27 6.35 49.98 -20.67
N LYS A 28 6.51 51.30 -20.47
CA LYS A 28 7.65 51.89 -19.73
C LYS A 28 7.62 51.54 -18.24
N LYS A 29 8.80 51.32 -17.64
CA LYS A 29 9.01 51.34 -16.19
C LYS A 29 9.05 52.78 -15.69
N GLU A 30 8.24 53.10 -14.69
CA GLU A 30 8.50 54.23 -13.77
C GLU A 30 9.44 53.78 -12.64
N SER A 31 10.16 54.73 -12.05
CA SER A 31 11.24 54.48 -11.09
C SER A 31 10.79 54.64 -9.63
N GLU A 32 10.69 53.53 -8.90
CA GLU A 32 10.51 53.57 -7.45
C GLU A 32 11.84 53.86 -6.71
N LYS A 33 11.77 54.69 -5.67
CA LYS A 33 12.90 55.03 -4.79
C LYS A 33 13.13 53.91 -3.74
N PRO A 34 14.38 53.71 -3.26
CA PRO A 34 14.69 52.63 -2.31
C PRO A 34 14.04 52.83 -0.94
N ALA A 35 13.57 51.72 -0.34
CA ALA A 35 13.01 51.69 1.00
C ALA A 35 14.11 51.68 2.08
N GLU A 36 13.85 52.38 3.19
CA GLU A 36 14.77 52.46 4.33
C GLU A 36 14.72 51.17 5.18
N VAL A 37 15.88 50.69 5.64
CA VAL A 37 16.04 49.37 6.28
C VAL A 37 16.32 49.53 7.77
N ILE A 38 15.52 48.87 8.62
CA ILE A 38 15.67 48.90 10.08
C ILE A 38 16.22 47.56 10.57
N TYR A 39 17.20 47.62 11.45
CA TYR A 39 17.83 46.50 12.15
C TYR A 39 17.33 46.44 13.60
N THR A 40 16.97 45.26 14.10
CA THR A 40 16.49 45.05 15.48
C THR A 40 17.19 43.89 16.19
N CYS A 41 17.15 43.85 17.52
CA CYS A 41 17.67 42.71 18.29
C CYS A 41 16.59 41.65 18.50
N THR A 42 16.92 40.38 18.25
CA THR A 42 16.00 39.25 18.50
C THR A 42 15.60 39.09 19.97
N MET A 43 16.48 39.46 20.90
CA MET A 43 16.23 39.40 22.35
C MET A 43 15.66 40.71 22.93
N HIS A 44 15.78 41.83 22.19
CA HIS A 44 15.38 43.17 22.64
C HIS A 44 14.72 43.94 21.47
N PRO A 45 13.45 43.64 21.13
CA PRO A 45 12.77 44.20 19.95
C PRO A 45 12.61 45.72 19.96
N GLU A 46 12.74 46.36 21.13
CA GLU A 46 12.75 47.81 21.30
C GLU A 46 14.04 48.48 20.80
N ILE A 47 15.14 47.71 20.67
CA ILE A 47 16.40 48.20 20.11
C ILE A 47 16.30 48.18 18.59
N GLN A 48 16.14 49.35 17.99
CA GLN A 48 16.10 49.56 16.55
C GLN A 48 17.20 50.51 16.08
N SER A 49 17.76 50.24 14.90
CA SER A 49 18.85 51.02 14.31
C SER A 49 18.69 51.09 12.79
N SER A 50 19.01 52.24 12.18
CA SER A 50 19.11 52.39 10.71
C SER A 50 20.44 51.87 10.13
N LYS A 51 21.34 51.34 10.98
CA LYS A 51 22.64 50.78 10.60
C LYS A 51 22.86 49.41 11.26
N PRO A 52 23.57 48.48 10.59
CA PRO A 52 23.96 47.22 11.21
C PRO A 52 24.90 47.46 12.41
N GLY A 53 24.78 46.64 13.45
CA GLY A 53 25.57 46.74 14.67
C GLY A 53 25.24 45.62 15.64
N ASN A 54 25.71 45.75 16.88
CA ASN A 54 25.38 44.83 17.99
C ASN A 54 24.44 45.53 18.98
N CYS A 55 23.59 44.76 19.64
CA CYS A 55 22.67 45.25 20.65
C CYS A 55 23.45 45.72 21.89
N PRO A 56 23.25 46.97 22.37
CA PRO A 56 23.97 47.51 23.53
C PRO A 56 23.56 46.84 24.85
N LYS A 57 22.46 46.07 24.88
CA LYS A 57 22.00 45.33 26.08
C LYS A 57 22.56 43.92 26.20
N CYS A 58 22.75 43.19 25.09
CA CYS A 58 23.15 41.77 25.11
C CYS A 58 24.29 41.38 24.15
N GLY A 59 24.88 42.34 23.42
CA GLY A 59 25.99 42.09 22.50
C GLY A 59 25.62 41.35 21.20
N MET A 60 24.43 40.76 21.10
CA MET A 60 23.99 40.04 19.89
C MET A 60 23.82 40.97 18.68
N LYS A 61 24.18 40.47 17.50
CA LYS A 61 24.11 41.22 16.23
C LYS A 61 22.67 41.55 15.84
N LEU A 62 22.41 42.79 15.43
CA LEU A 62 21.09 43.24 15.00
C LEU A 62 20.73 42.66 13.62
N VAL A 63 19.48 42.21 13.46
CA VAL A 63 18.96 41.56 12.25
C VAL A 63 17.96 42.45 11.52
N VAL A 64 17.90 42.36 10.19
CA VAL A 64 17.02 43.20 9.36
C VAL A 64 15.56 42.81 9.54
N GLN A 65 14.69 43.80 9.81
CA GLN A 65 13.25 43.66 9.80
C GLN A 65 12.69 44.12 8.44
N LYS A 66 11.88 43.28 7.77
CA LYS A 66 11.30 43.63 6.45
C LYS A 66 10.37 44.85 6.56
N ALA A 67 10.53 45.79 5.63
CA ALA A 67 9.70 46.99 5.53
C ALA A 67 8.21 46.65 5.30
N LYS A 68 7.31 47.38 5.98
CA LYS A 68 5.85 47.29 5.79
C LYS A 68 5.40 48.29 4.72
N THR A 69 4.68 47.82 3.69
CA THR A 69 4.01 48.69 2.72
C THR A 69 2.70 49.26 3.28
N VAL A 70 2.50 50.57 3.10
CA VAL A 70 1.31 51.31 3.54
C VAL A 70 0.32 51.43 2.38
N LYS A 71 -0.97 51.12 2.60
CA LYS A 71 -2.04 51.37 1.62
C LYS A 71 -2.55 52.82 1.72
N PRO A 72 -2.79 53.54 0.60
CA PRO A 72 -3.40 54.87 0.63
C PRO A 72 -4.88 54.84 1.02
N LYS A 73 -5.34 55.92 1.68
CA LYS A 73 -6.77 56.24 1.84
C LYS A 73 -7.34 56.79 0.53
N ALA A 74 -8.62 56.50 0.26
CA ALA A 74 -9.44 57.23 -0.70
C ALA A 74 -10.59 57.94 0.03
N SER A 75 -10.96 59.14 -0.44
CA SER A 75 -12.01 60.00 0.13
C SER A 75 -13.20 60.15 -0.83
N ALA A 76 -14.42 60.28 -0.27
CA ALA A 76 -15.70 60.43 -0.99
C ALA A 76 -15.89 61.85 -1.60
N PRO A 77 -16.96 62.12 -2.39
CA PRO A 77 -18.36 62.26 -1.90
C PRO A 77 -19.40 61.54 -2.84
N ASP A 78 -20.73 61.70 -2.83
CA ASP A 78 -21.68 62.57 -2.09
C ASP A 78 -23.14 62.00 -2.03
N LYS A 79 -23.96 62.59 -1.13
CA LYS A 79 -25.44 62.80 -1.10
C LYS A 79 -26.53 61.80 -1.60
N LYS A 80 -27.41 61.49 -0.61
CA LYS A 80 -28.92 61.50 -0.58
C LYS A 80 -29.69 60.51 -1.47
N SER A 81 -30.62 59.69 -0.95
CA SER A 81 -31.84 60.15 -0.24
C SER A 81 -32.54 59.03 0.60
N GLN A 82 -33.50 59.44 1.44
CA GLN A 82 -34.48 58.63 2.19
C GLN A 82 -35.90 59.19 1.84
N PRO A 83 -37.02 58.44 1.97
CA PRO A 83 -37.65 58.29 3.30
C PRO A 83 -38.46 56.99 3.57
N ALA A 84 -38.90 56.88 4.82
CA ALA A 84 -39.62 55.79 5.49
C ALA A 84 -41.08 55.52 5.05
N LYS A 85 -41.64 54.41 5.57
CA LYS A 85 -43.00 54.38 6.15
C LYS A 85 -43.20 53.25 7.18
N THR A 86 -44.21 53.42 8.03
CA THR A 86 -44.51 52.72 9.29
C THR A 86 -45.95 52.21 9.35
N SER A 87 -46.21 51.10 10.07
CA SER A 87 -47.49 50.68 10.73
C SER A 87 -47.49 49.15 10.89
N ASP A 88 -48.03 48.50 11.93
CA ASP A 88 -48.74 48.96 13.14
C ASP A 88 -48.62 47.92 14.27
N MET A 89 -49.02 48.25 15.50
CA MET A 89 -49.18 47.28 16.61
C MET A 89 -50.63 46.76 16.72
N GLY A 90 -50.81 45.54 17.24
CA GLY A 90 -52.12 44.98 17.58
C GLY A 90 -52.00 43.86 18.62
N ASP A 91 -52.72 43.99 19.73
CA ASP A 91 -52.40 43.32 21.01
C ASP A 91 -53.10 41.98 21.29
N MET A 92 -52.40 41.16 22.09
CA MET A 92 -52.87 40.18 23.09
C MET A 92 -53.98 39.15 22.76
N LYS A 93 -53.62 37.86 22.95
CA LYS A 93 -54.17 37.02 24.05
C LYS A 93 -53.35 35.75 24.30
N MET A 94 -52.99 35.52 25.57
CA MET A 94 -52.39 34.27 26.09
C MET A 94 -53.51 33.41 26.74
N PRO A 95 -53.30 32.09 26.93
CA PRO A 95 -52.60 31.61 28.13
C PRO A 95 -51.58 30.48 27.86
N MET A 96 -50.50 30.49 28.64
CA MET A 96 -49.54 29.39 28.75
C MET A 96 -50.09 28.23 29.59
N LYS A 97 -49.59 27.01 29.32
CA LYS A 97 -49.37 26.00 30.35
C LYS A 97 -48.08 25.19 30.09
N GLU A 98 -47.07 25.52 30.88
CA GLU A 98 -45.96 24.69 31.39
C GLU A 98 -45.33 23.59 30.52
N MET A 99 -44.04 23.76 30.20
CA MET A 99 -43.01 22.74 30.46
C MET A 99 -41.78 23.44 31.09
N PRO A 100 -41.16 22.89 32.14
CA PRO A 100 -40.04 23.53 32.83
C PRO A 100 -38.68 23.23 32.17
N LYS A 101 -37.70 24.07 32.51
CA LYS A 101 -36.28 23.92 32.17
C LYS A 101 -35.71 22.58 32.66
N LYS A 102 -34.63 22.13 32.01
CA LYS A 102 -33.58 21.36 32.68
C LYS A 102 -32.23 22.01 32.41
N ASP A 103 -31.52 22.31 33.49
CA ASP A 103 -30.22 22.95 33.48
C ASP A 103 -29.09 21.99 33.08
N ASP A 104 -27.93 22.60 32.86
CA ASP A 104 -26.65 21.97 32.55
C ASP A 104 -26.27 20.83 33.50
N GLY A 105 -25.81 19.72 32.92
CA GLY A 105 -25.30 18.55 33.63
C GLY A 105 -24.15 17.94 32.85
N MET A 106 -22.97 18.58 32.92
CA MET A 106 -21.73 18.11 32.27
C MET A 106 -20.70 17.59 33.28
N GLU A 107 -21.19 17.05 34.40
CA GLU A 107 -20.44 16.32 35.43
C GLU A 107 -21.21 15.04 35.77
N ASP A 108 -20.91 13.94 35.06
CA ASP A 108 -21.01 12.55 35.54
C ASP A 108 -20.63 11.56 34.41
N MET A 109 -19.32 11.43 34.17
CA MET A 109 -18.71 10.29 33.47
C MET A 109 -17.56 9.69 34.29
N ALA A 110 -17.57 9.91 35.61
CA ALA A 110 -16.68 9.28 36.57
C ALA A 110 -17.42 8.12 37.24
N GLY A 111 -17.21 6.89 36.74
CA GLY A 111 -17.79 5.68 37.37
C GLY A 111 -18.70 4.82 36.49
N MET A 112 -18.57 4.86 35.15
CA MET A 112 -19.00 3.70 34.36
C MET A 112 -17.95 2.60 34.50
N ASP A 113 -18.45 1.42 34.88
CA ASP A 113 -17.71 0.23 35.26
C ASP A 113 -16.60 -0.12 34.25
N MET A 114 -15.42 -0.42 34.76
CA MET A 114 -14.29 -0.82 33.93
C MET A 114 -14.62 -2.20 33.37
N GLY A 115 -14.74 -2.30 32.04
CA GLY A 115 -14.95 -3.58 31.36
C GLY A 115 -13.80 -4.53 31.63
N ASP A 116 -13.92 -5.33 32.69
CA ASP A 116 -12.98 -6.39 33.05
C ASP A 116 -13.17 -7.51 32.03
N ASN A 117 -12.51 -7.37 30.87
CA ASN A 117 -12.51 -8.39 29.82
C ASN A 117 -11.70 -9.57 30.36
N SER A 118 -12.42 -10.41 31.12
CA SER A 118 -11.87 -11.38 32.07
C SER A 118 -10.91 -12.34 31.38
N VAL A 119 -11.18 -12.71 30.13
CA VAL A 119 -10.33 -13.57 29.30
C VAL A 119 -8.97 -12.95 29.00
N THR A 120 -8.92 -11.69 28.54
CA THR A 120 -7.65 -10.98 28.25
C THR A 120 -6.86 -10.76 29.53
N MET A 121 -7.53 -10.33 30.61
CA MET A 121 -6.88 -10.13 31.91
C MET A 121 -6.44 -11.45 32.58
N GLU A 122 -7.13 -12.56 32.34
CA GLU A 122 -6.72 -13.90 32.79
C GLU A 122 -5.51 -14.40 31.98
N ASN A 123 -5.49 -14.18 30.66
CA ASN A 123 -4.31 -14.46 29.83
C ASN A 123 -3.10 -13.68 30.35
N ILE A 124 -3.22 -12.36 30.59
CA ILE A 124 -2.14 -11.54 31.15
C ILE A 124 -1.67 -12.06 32.52
N LYS A 125 -2.60 -12.49 33.40
CA LYS A 125 -2.25 -13.08 34.71
C LYS A 125 -1.47 -14.40 34.54
N LYS A 126 -1.87 -15.27 33.61
CA LYS A 126 -1.19 -16.54 33.27
C LYS A 126 0.19 -16.30 32.65
N ALA A 127 0.27 -15.43 31.65
CA ALA A 127 1.52 -15.05 31.00
C ALA A 127 2.54 -14.47 31.99
N LYS A 128 2.11 -13.56 32.89
CA LYS A 128 2.98 -13.05 33.96
C LYS A 128 3.45 -14.13 34.94
N LEU A 129 2.59 -15.10 35.27
CA LEU A 129 2.95 -16.22 36.15
C LEU A 129 3.99 -17.14 35.50
N ASN A 130 3.78 -17.51 34.24
CA ASN A 130 4.67 -18.39 33.47
C ASN A 130 6.01 -17.71 33.13
N LEU A 131 5.97 -16.44 32.76
CA LEU A 131 7.15 -15.61 32.52
C LEU A 131 7.95 -15.41 33.82
N GLY A 132 7.26 -15.28 34.96
CA GLY A 132 7.86 -15.17 36.29
C GLY A 132 8.68 -13.89 36.49
N PRO A 133 9.40 -13.75 37.63
CA PRO A 133 10.27 -12.62 37.86
C PRO A 133 11.51 -12.69 36.96
N ILE A 134 11.62 -11.77 36.00
CA ILE A 134 12.83 -11.59 35.19
C ILE A 134 13.80 -10.65 35.94
N LYS A 135 15.04 -11.12 36.14
CA LYS A 135 16.13 -10.30 36.66
C LYS A 135 16.39 -9.13 35.72
N THR A 136 16.55 -7.92 36.28
CA THR A 136 16.92 -6.73 35.50
C THR A 136 18.34 -6.28 35.84
N ILE A 137 19.05 -5.82 34.83
CA ILE A 137 20.37 -5.19 34.95
C ILE A 137 20.25 -3.71 34.62
N SER A 138 20.94 -2.87 35.38
CA SER A 138 21.01 -1.42 35.12
C SER A 138 22.30 -1.09 34.39
N SER A 139 22.20 -0.39 33.25
CA SER A 139 23.37 0.16 32.57
C SER A 139 24.00 1.25 33.44
N THR A 140 25.27 1.06 33.80
CA THR A 140 26.09 2.03 34.53
C THR A 140 26.92 2.92 33.60
N ALA A 141 26.88 2.65 32.28
CA ALA A 141 27.60 3.44 31.31
C ALA A 141 26.97 4.85 31.18
N PRO A 142 27.77 5.93 31.22
CA PRO A 142 27.26 7.26 30.98
C PRO A 142 26.84 7.41 29.50
N PRO A 143 25.84 8.27 29.21
CA PRO A 143 25.47 8.65 27.85
C PRO A 143 26.68 8.98 26.98
N ARG A 144 26.81 8.33 25.82
CA ARG A 144 27.95 8.51 24.91
C ARG A 144 27.49 8.71 23.48
N THR A 145 28.37 9.27 22.65
CA THR A 145 28.17 9.23 21.19
C THR A 145 28.60 7.85 20.68
N VAL A 146 27.66 7.12 20.06
CA VAL A 146 27.92 5.82 19.43
C VAL A 146 28.01 6.04 17.93
N ARG A 147 29.18 5.75 17.37
CA ARG A 147 29.46 5.92 15.95
C ARG A 147 29.28 4.61 15.19
N TYR A 148 28.64 4.70 14.03
CA TYR A 148 28.62 3.65 13.01
C TYR A 148 29.02 4.24 11.66
N ASP A 149 29.70 3.43 10.85
CA ASP A 149 30.06 3.74 9.47
C ASP A 149 29.45 2.65 8.59
N LEU A 150 28.53 3.06 7.72
CA LEU A 150 27.71 2.20 6.87
C LEU A 150 28.12 2.41 5.41
N TYR A 151 28.89 1.46 4.88
CA TYR A 151 29.33 1.43 3.50
C TYR A 151 28.30 0.65 2.67
N ILE A 152 27.43 1.39 1.99
CA ILE A 152 26.42 0.85 1.07
C ILE A 152 27.11 0.54 -0.25
N ALA A 153 27.08 -0.72 -0.68
CA ALA A 153 27.72 -1.15 -1.92
C ALA A 153 26.94 -2.25 -2.64
N ASP A 154 27.14 -2.33 -3.95
CA ASP A 154 26.62 -3.41 -4.78
C ASP A 154 27.27 -4.74 -4.41
N THR A 155 26.47 -5.80 -4.40
CA THR A 155 26.92 -7.18 -4.22
C THR A 155 26.09 -8.14 -5.08
N THR A 156 26.43 -9.43 -5.00
CA THR A 156 25.62 -10.50 -5.61
C THR A 156 25.28 -11.57 -4.61
N VAL A 157 24.00 -11.98 -4.56
CA VAL A 157 23.49 -13.05 -3.70
C VAL A 157 22.84 -14.16 -4.52
N THR A 158 22.72 -15.34 -3.91
CA THR A 158 21.97 -16.48 -4.46
C THR A 158 21.05 -17.03 -3.37
N PHE A 159 20.08 -16.22 -2.91
CA PHE A 159 19.02 -16.69 -1.99
C PHE A 159 17.93 -17.48 -2.74
N GLY A 160 17.59 -17.03 -3.96
CA GLY A 160 16.71 -17.74 -4.89
C GLY A 160 17.44 -18.81 -5.69
N LYS A 161 17.03 -19.01 -6.96
CA LYS A 161 17.63 -20.03 -7.84
C LYS A 161 18.74 -19.48 -8.72
N LYS A 162 18.93 -18.16 -8.75
CA LYS A 162 19.89 -17.48 -9.62
C LYS A 162 20.70 -16.47 -8.82
N THR A 163 21.96 -16.29 -9.20
CA THR A 163 22.77 -15.17 -8.71
C THR A 163 22.18 -13.86 -9.22
N LYS A 164 22.01 -12.89 -8.32
CA LYS A 164 21.33 -11.62 -8.58
C LYS A 164 22.05 -10.46 -7.91
N ARG A 165 21.94 -9.26 -8.50
CA ARG A 165 22.33 -7.99 -7.87
C ARG A 165 21.56 -7.85 -6.56
N ALA A 166 22.27 -7.46 -5.51
CA ALA A 166 21.72 -7.03 -4.25
C ALA A 166 22.52 -5.82 -3.76
N ILE A 167 22.01 -5.09 -2.79
CA ILE A 167 22.74 -4.02 -2.10
C ILE A 167 23.01 -4.50 -0.68
N ALA A 168 24.27 -4.42 -0.26
CA ALA A 168 24.70 -4.80 1.08
C ALA A 168 25.31 -3.61 1.80
N VAL A 169 25.21 -3.62 3.12
CA VAL A 169 25.90 -2.64 3.98
C VAL A 169 26.99 -3.36 4.76
N ASN A 170 28.21 -2.87 4.65
CA ASN A 170 29.40 -3.50 5.24
C ASN A 170 29.56 -4.99 4.84
N GLY A 171 29.12 -5.35 3.62
CA GLY A 171 29.22 -6.70 3.06
C GLY A 171 28.18 -7.71 3.54
N GLN A 172 27.13 -7.29 4.27
CA GLN A 172 26.07 -8.18 4.75
C GLN A 172 24.65 -7.73 4.37
N ILE A 173 23.76 -8.73 4.28
CA ILE A 173 22.30 -8.61 4.16
C ILE A 173 21.70 -9.62 5.16
N PRO A 174 20.86 -9.20 6.14
CA PRO A 174 20.45 -7.83 6.44
C PRO A 174 21.62 -6.89 6.74
N MET A 175 21.36 -5.58 6.67
CA MET A 175 22.29 -4.54 7.10
C MET A 175 22.70 -4.73 8.58
N PRO A 176 23.88 -4.23 9.01
CA PRO A 176 24.38 -4.43 10.37
C PRO A 176 23.35 -4.07 11.46
N THR A 177 23.20 -4.90 12.50
CA THR A 177 22.41 -4.47 13.66
C THR A 177 23.08 -3.29 14.34
N LEU A 178 22.36 -2.17 14.46
CA LEU A 178 22.81 -1.00 15.20
C LEU A 178 22.26 -1.08 16.62
N THR A 179 23.12 -0.89 17.62
CA THR A 179 22.75 -1.07 19.03
C THR A 179 23.16 0.15 19.85
N PHE A 180 22.17 0.75 20.50
CA PHE A 180 22.32 1.91 21.36
C PHE A 180 21.75 1.62 22.75
N THR A 181 22.06 2.47 23.73
CA THR A 181 21.34 2.53 25.01
C THR A 181 20.58 3.84 25.09
N GLU A 182 19.39 3.84 25.68
CA GLU A 182 18.62 5.06 25.95
C GLU A 182 19.50 6.14 26.60
N GLY A 183 19.53 7.33 26.01
CA GLY A 183 20.39 8.46 26.38
C GLY A 183 21.66 8.61 25.52
N ASP A 184 22.09 7.60 24.76
CA ASP A 184 23.19 7.74 23.81
C ASP A 184 22.88 8.78 22.71
N THR A 185 23.90 9.22 21.98
CA THR A 185 23.75 9.98 20.74
C THR A 185 24.18 9.13 19.56
N ALA A 186 23.30 8.91 18.59
CA ALA A 186 23.66 8.27 17.34
C ALA A 186 24.52 9.22 16.48
N LEU A 187 25.58 8.69 15.90
CA LEU A 187 26.40 9.36 14.89
C LEU A 187 26.69 8.38 13.76
N ILE A 188 25.84 8.37 12.74
CA ILE A 188 25.87 7.35 11.68
C ILE A 188 26.35 8.01 10.39
N TYR A 189 27.52 7.59 9.93
CA TYR A 189 28.05 7.94 8.61
C TYR A 189 27.49 6.95 7.59
N VAL A 190 26.82 7.47 6.58
CA VAL A 190 26.27 6.67 5.47
C VAL A 190 27.06 7.00 4.22
N HIS A 191 27.94 6.08 3.84
CA HIS A 191 28.76 6.16 2.64
C HIS A 191 28.04 5.44 1.51
N ASN A 192 27.52 6.20 0.55
CA ASN A 192 26.93 5.65 -0.65
C ASN A 192 28.05 5.37 -1.67
N ASN A 193 28.46 4.11 -1.83
CA ASN A 193 29.41 3.66 -2.84
C ASN A 193 28.72 3.09 -4.09
N LEU A 194 27.40 3.26 -4.22
CA LEU A 194 26.63 2.87 -5.41
C LEU A 194 26.77 3.91 -6.52
N ASP A 195 26.43 3.52 -7.74
CA ASP A 195 26.22 4.41 -8.88
C ASP A 195 24.79 5.01 -8.94
N GLU A 196 23.98 4.79 -7.91
CA GLU A 196 22.61 5.30 -7.77
C GLU A 196 22.39 6.06 -6.44
N GLU A 197 21.34 6.87 -6.36
CA GLU A 197 20.99 7.63 -5.14
C GLU A 197 20.41 6.71 -4.05
N THR A 198 20.57 7.08 -2.77
CA THR A 198 20.02 6.33 -1.62
C THR A 198 19.66 7.27 -0.46
N ALA A 199 18.84 6.83 0.48
CA ALA A 199 18.59 7.49 1.76
C ALA A 199 18.07 6.46 2.76
N LEU A 200 18.48 6.53 4.03
CA LEU A 200 18.07 5.57 5.06
C LEU A 200 17.06 6.20 6.03
N HIS A 201 15.91 5.56 6.19
CA HIS A 201 14.91 5.88 7.20
C HIS A 201 15.12 5.04 8.47
N TRP A 202 14.87 5.64 9.63
CA TRP A 202 15.03 5.03 10.95
C TRP A 202 13.63 4.75 11.53
N HIS A 203 13.16 3.52 11.33
CA HIS A 203 11.75 3.18 11.48
C HIS A 203 11.26 3.25 12.94
N GLY A 204 10.20 4.02 13.16
CA GLY A 204 9.59 4.23 14.48
C GLY A 204 10.41 5.09 15.45
N LEU A 205 11.42 5.84 14.98
CA LEU A 205 12.22 6.71 15.84
C LEU A 205 11.67 8.14 15.95
N PHE A 206 11.73 8.70 17.15
CA PHE A 206 11.60 10.13 17.43
C PHE A 206 12.95 10.82 17.21
N LEU A 207 13.04 11.61 16.15
CA LEU A 207 14.25 12.29 15.72
C LEU A 207 13.92 13.67 15.11
N PRO A 208 14.89 14.59 14.97
CA PRO A 208 14.64 15.84 14.25
C PRO A 208 14.26 15.53 12.81
N ASN A 209 13.10 16.00 12.32
CA ASN A 209 12.51 15.65 11.02
C ASN A 209 13.51 15.58 9.84
N LYS A 210 14.50 16.48 9.76
CA LYS A 210 15.54 16.46 8.71
C LYS A 210 16.53 15.27 8.75
N MET A 211 16.43 14.42 9.76
CA MET A 211 17.20 13.17 9.92
C MET A 211 16.35 11.93 9.62
N ASP A 212 15.08 12.12 9.25
CA ASP A 212 14.10 11.05 9.02
C ASP A 212 14.37 10.23 7.75
N GLY A 213 15.12 10.75 6.78
CA GLY A 213 15.66 9.93 5.69
C GLY A 213 14.73 9.69 4.50
N VAL A 214 13.60 10.38 4.40
CA VAL A 214 12.67 10.29 3.27
C VAL A 214 13.16 11.20 2.13
N PRO A 215 13.61 10.64 0.99
CA PRO A 215 14.15 11.43 -0.11
C PRO A 215 13.09 12.36 -0.70
N PHE A 216 13.49 13.59 -1.00
CA PHE A 216 12.65 14.67 -1.52
C PHE A 216 11.49 15.12 -0.61
N LEU A 217 11.42 14.63 0.63
CA LEU A 217 10.48 15.11 1.66
C LEU A 217 11.23 15.71 2.85
N THR A 218 12.06 14.91 3.52
CA THR A 218 12.79 15.34 4.73
C THR A 218 14.27 15.60 4.47
N GLN A 219 14.83 15.08 3.37
CA GLN A 219 16.14 15.46 2.85
C GLN A 219 16.26 15.21 1.34
N MET A 220 17.23 15.82 0.66
CA MET A 220 17.65 15.34 -0.66
C MET A 220 18.33 13.96 -0.54
N PRO A 221 18.28 13.11 -1.59
CA PRO A 221 18.98 11.83 -1.60
C PRO A 221 20.49 11.97 -1.42
N ILE A 222 21.10 10.97 -0.78
CA ILE A 222 22.55 10.79 -0.69
C ILE A 222 23.04 10.36 -2.08
N LYS A 223 23.82 11.23 -2.72
CA LYS A 223 24.31 11.01 -4.09
C LYS A 223 25.27 9.81 -4.18
N PRO A 224 25.42 9.21 -5.38
CA PRO A 224 26.52 8.30 -5.69
C PRO A 224 27.87 8.83 -5.21
N HIS A 225 28.70 7.94 -4.68
CA HIS A 225 30.07 8.21 -4.22
C HIS A 225 30.17 9.38 -3.23
N SER A 226 29.18 9.54 -2.36
CA SER A 226 29.11 10.60 -1.35
C SER A 226 28.77 10.08 0.05
N THR A 227 28.90 10.94 1.06
CA THR A 227 28.66 10.59 2.46
C THR A 227 27.70 11.59 3.10
N TYR A 228 26.70 11.07 3.81
CA TYR A 228 25.80 11.87 4.66
C TYR A 228 25.95 11.43 6.12
N ILE A 229 25.69 12.34 7.06
CA ILE A 229 25.88 12.12 8.49
C ILE A 229 24.54 12.32 9.20
N TYR A 230 23.97 11.23 9.70
CA TYR A 230 22.83 11.27 10.60
C TYR A 230 23.34 11.45 12.03
N LYS A 231 22.80 12.46 12.74
CA LYS A 231 23.14 12.70 14.15
C LYS A 231 21.92 13.14 14.94
N PHE A 232 21.50 12.33 15.89
CA PHE A 232 20.33 12.56 16.74
C PHE A 232 20.50 11.87 18.11
N PRO A 233 19.85 12.36 19.18
CA PRO A 233 19.83 11.70 20.49
C PRO A 233 18.91 10.48 20.47
N ILE A 234 19.27 9.44 21.21
CA ILE A 234 18.44 8.26 21.47
C ILE A 234 17.60 8.54 22.71
N ILE A 235 16.37 9.02 22.51
CA ILE A 235 15.46 9.43 23.58
C ILE A 235 14.41 8.37 23.96
N GLN A 236 14.35 7.28 23.22
CA GLN A 236 13.45 6.14 23.43
C GLN A 236 14.26 4.83 23.55
N ASN A 237 13.54 3.72 23.72
CA ASN A 237 14.08 2.36 23.74
C ASN A 237 13.18 1.41 22.94
N GLY A 238 13.54 0.13 22.88
CA GLY A 238 12.76 -0.91 22.18
C GLY A 238 13.43 -1.48 20.94
N THR A 239 12.66 -2.29 20.21
CA THR A 239 13.04 -2.92 18.95
C THR A 239 12.49 -2.13 17.78
N HIS A 240 13.41 -1.63 16.96
CA HIS A 240 13.14 -0.86 15.76
C HIS A 240 13.96 -1.44 14.60
N TRP A 241 13.83 -0.85 13.43
CA TRP A 241 14.59 -1.25 12.25
C TRP A 241 14.92 -0.02 11.38
N TYR A 242 15.72 -0.21 10.34
CA TYR A 242 16.10 0.85 9.42
C TYR A 242 16.24 0.29 8.01
N HIS A 243 15.84 1.08 7.01
CA HIS A 243 15.73 0.61 5.63
C HIS A 243 15.98 1.74 4.63
N SER A 244 16.22 1.41 3.36
CA SER A 244 16.26 2.43 2.31
C SER A 244 14.87 2.92 1.97
N HIS A 245 14.67 4.23 2.02
CA HIS A 245 13.44 4.88 1.55
C HIS A 245 13.58 5.37 0.09
N SER A 246 14.59 4.90 -0.66
CA SER A 246 14.86 5.29 -2.05
C SER A 246 14.43 4.22 -3.05
N GLY A 247 13.35 4.50 -3.78
CA GLY A 247 12.83 3.63 -4.83
C GLY A 247 12.50 2.24 -4.30
N LEU A 248 13.07 1.20 -4.93
CA LEU A 248 12.81 -0.21 -4.61
C LEU A 248 14.03 -0.92 -3.99
N GLN A 249 14.96 -0.18 -3.40
CA GLN A 249 16.21 -0.72 -2.86
C GLN A 249 16.01 -1.67 -1.67
N GLU A 250 14.93 -1.48 -0.90
CA GLU A 250 14.56 -2.32 0.24
C GLU A 250 14.49 -3.82 -0.13
N GLN A 251 13.70 -4.18 -1.16
CA GLN A 251 13.55 -5.58 -1.61
C GLN A 251 14.89 -6.27 -1.91
N ILE A 252 15.92 -5.52 -2.31
CA ILE A 252 17.23 -6.06 -2.71
C ILE A 252 18.30 -5.98 -1.63
N GLY A 253 17.92 -5.81 -0.35
CA GLY A 253 18.80 -6.03 0.81
C GLY A 253 18.98 -4.84 1.75
N MET A 254 18.38 -3.68 1.45
CA MET A 254 18.51 -2.46 2.25
C MET A 254 17.53 -2.40 3.43
N TYR A 255 17.66 -3.36 4.35
CA TYR A 255 16.93 -3.43 5.62
C TYR A 255 17.82 -3.99 6.74
N GLY A 256 17.68 -3.53 7.98
CA GLY A 256 18.45 -4.01 9.14
C GLY A 256 17.84 -3.63 10.49
N ALA A 257 18.26 -4.30 11.57
CA ALA A 257 17.73 -4.08 12.92
C ALA A 257 18.34 -2.84 13.60
N PHE A 258 17.52 -2.08 14.32
CA PHE A 258 17.90 -0.93 15.13
C PHE A 258 17.44 -1.14 16.58
N ILE A 259 18.36 -1.49 17.47
CA ILE A 259 18.04 -1.93 18.83
C ILE A 259 18.42 -0.84 19.83
N MET A 260 17.45 -0.34 20.59
CA MET A 260 17.66 0.66 21.62
C MET A 260 17.40 0.02 23.00
N ASN A 261 18.48 -0.35 23.70
CA ASN A 261 18.36 -0.99 25.01
C ASN A 261 17.89 0.00 26.08
N LYS A 262 17.08 -0.49 27.01
CA LYS A 262 16.67 0.26 28.20
C LYS A 262 17.85 0.49 29.13
N LYS A 263 17.81 1.57 29.92
CA LYS A 263 18.73 1.74 31.07
C LYS A 263 18.55 0.66 32.13
N LYS A 264 17.34 0.10 32.25
CA LYS A 264 17.02 -1.08 33.06
C LYS A 264 16.49 -2.15 32.13
N GLU A 265 17.35 -3.07 31.73
CA GLU A 265 17.07 -4.08 30.70
C GLU A 265 16.96 -5.47 31.33
N TRP A 266 16.24 -6.37 30.67
CA TRP A 266 16.09 -7.76 31.11
C TRP A 266 17.40 -8.54 30.92
N ASP A 267 17.83 -9.22 31.97
CA ASP A 267 19.04 -10.05 32.02
C ASP A 267 18.74 -11.47 31.52
N ILE A 268 18.23 -11.55 30.28
CA ILE A 268 17.92 -12.81 29.58
C ILE A 268 18.51 -12.79 28.17
N PRO A 269 18.89 -13.96 27.60
CA PRO A 269 19.37 -14.04 26.24
C PRO A 269 18.40 -13.37 25.27
N THR A 270 18.90 -12.42 24.48
CA THR A 270 18.10 -11.61 23.56
C THR A 270 18.72 -11.66 22.17
N ILE A 271 17.95 -12.04 21.15
CA ILE A 271 18.39 -12.15 19.75
C ILE A 271 17.59 -11.19 18.86
N PRO A 272 18.24 -10.28 18.12
CA PRO A 272 17.64 -9.56 17.00
C PRO A 272 17.30 -10.51 15.84
N VAL A 273 16.07 -10.41 15.33
CA VAL A 273 15.50 -11.25 14.28
C VAL A 273 14.91 -10.35 13.20
N VAL A 274 15.52 -10.32 12.03
CA VAL A 274 14.99 -9.63 10.85
C VAL A 274 14.42 -10.67 9.90
N LEU A 275 13.12 -10.54 9.61
CA LEU A 275 12.43 -11.34 8.61
C LEU A 275 12.50 -10.65 7.26
N SER A 276 12.65 -11.42 6.19
CA SER A 276 12.57 -10.91 4.82
C SER A 276 12.36 -12.00 3.78
N GLU A 277 11.89 -11.59 2.61
CA GLU A 277 11.68 -12.41 1.42
C GLU A 277 12.63 -12.01 0.28
N TRP A 278 12.79 -12.91 -0.70
CA TRP A 278 13.67 -12.69 -1.85
C TRP A 278 13.08 -13.26 -3.13
N THR A 279 13.12 -12.50 -4.23
CA THR A 279 12.67 -12.93 -5.56
C THR A 279 13.80 -12.78 -6.59
N ASP A 280 13.92 -13.71 -7.53
CA ASP A 280 14.91 -13.61 -8.63
C ASP A 280 14.49 -12.57 -9.70
N MET A 281 13.35 -11.89 -9.54
CA MET A 281 12.92 -10.79 -10.41
C MET A 281 13.54 -9.46 -9.95
N LYS A 282 13.82 -8.57 -10.92
CA LYS A 282 14.22 -7.20 -10.58
C LYS A 282 13.01 -6.46 -9.97
N PRO A 283 13.18 -5.58 -8.96
CA PRO A 283 12.06 -4.90 -8.34
C PRO A 283 11.21 -4.07 -9.31
N GLU A 284 11.83 -3.40 -10.28
CA GLU A 284 11.12 -2.60 -11.30
C GLU A 284 10.30 -3.51 -12.24
N GLU A 285 10.76 -4.75 -12.42
CA GLU A 285 10.06 -5.76 -13.20
C GLU A 285 8.86 -6.35 -12.44
N VAL A 286 8.97 -6.48 -11.12
CA VAL A 286 7.84 -6.82 -10.24
C VAL A 286 6.81 -5.70 -10.26
N HIS A 287 7.22 -4.44 -10.02
CA HIS A 287 6.33 -3.27 -10.03
C HIS A 287 5.56 -3.14 -11.36
N ARG A 288 6.26 -3.30 -12.50
CA ARG A 288 5.63 -3.33 -13.83
C ARG A 288 4.70 -4.53 -14.02
N SER A 289 5.08 -5.72 -13.56
CA SER A 289 4.25 -6.93 -13.69
C SER A 289 2.92 -6.80 -12.96
N LEU A 290 2.94 -6.21 -11.76
CA LEU A 290 1.74 -5.94 -10.95
C LEU A 290 0.78 -4.99 -11.68
N LYS A 291 1.29 -3.90 -12.26
CA LYS A 291 0.47 -2.95 -13.05
C LYS A 291 0.02 -3.49 -14.42
N ASN A 292 0.68 -4.55 -14.94
CA ASN A 292 0.27 -5.28 -16.14
C ASN A 292 -0.73 -6.42 -15.86
N ALA A 293 -1.28 -6.51 -14.65
CA ALA A 293 -2.34 -7.46 -14.26
C ALA A 293 -2.07 -8.94 -14.60
N ASN A 294 -0.80 -9.34 -14.74
CA ASN A 294 -0.49 -10.67 -15.28
C ASN A 294 -0.52 -11.75 -14.20
N ASP A 295 -1.15 -12.89 -14.49
CA ASP A 295 -1.32 -14.00 -13.56
C ASP A 295 -0.02 -14.73 -13.15
N TRP A 296 1.17 -14.27 -13.56
CA TRP A 296 2.40 -15.04 -13.39
C TRP A 296 2.69 -15.37 -11.92
N PHE A 297 2.46 -14.43 -11.01
CA PHE A 297 2.65 -14.67 -9.58
C PHE A 297 1.64 -15.68 -9.03
N ALA A 298 0.36 -15.58 -9.39
CA ALA A 298 -0.66 -16.58 -9.02
C ALA A 298 -0.35 -17.98 -9.60
N ILE A 299 0.14 -18.06 -10.84
CA ILE A 299 0.59 -19.31 -11.48
C ILE A 299 1.78 -19.91 -10.73
N LYS A 300 2.70 -19.06 -10.26
CA LYS A 300 3.92 -19.44 -9.54
C LYS A 300 3.66 -19.90 -8.11
N LYS A 301 2.70 -19.29 -7.41
CA LYS A 301 2.19 -19.75 -6.10
C LYS A 301 1.27 -20.98 -6.24
N GLY A 302 0.61 -21.12 -7.39
CA GLY A 302 -0.37 -22.17 -7.66
C GLY A 302 -1.79 -21.81 -7.23
N THR A 303 -2.08 -20.52 -7.07
CA THR A 303 -3.29 -19.91 -6.49
C THR A 303 -4.31 -19.42 -7.53
N THR A 304 -4.04 -19.65 -8.83
CA THR A 304 -4.91 -19.26 -9.94
C THR A 304 -6.33 -19.83 -9.83
N GLN A 305 -7.30 -18.97 -9.46
CA GLN A 305 -8.72 -19.34 -9.35
C GLN A 305 -9.38 -19.46 -10.73
N SER A 306 -9.15 -20.62 -11.36
CA SER A 306 -9.63 -20.95 -12.70
C SER A 306 -10.99 -21.64 -12.71
N TYR A 307 -11.72 -21.53 -13.83
CA TYR A 307 -13.02 -22.16 -14.05
C TYR A 307 -12.97 -23.69 -13.97
N ALA A 308 -11.95 -24.33 -14.54
CA ALA A 308 -11.76 -25.78 -14.43
C ALA A 308 -11.57 -26.22 -12.97
N GLU A 309 -10.87 -25.43 -12.16
CA GLU A 309 -10.71 -25.71 -10.74
C GLU A 309 -12.01 -25.51 -9.97
N ALA A 310 -12.70 -24.38 -10.20
CA ALA A 310 -14.00 -24.09 -9.60
C ALA A 310 -15.07 -25.15 -9.93
N ILE A 311 -15.06 -25.73 -11.14
CA ILE A 311 -15.95 -26.86 -11.48
C ILE A 311 -15.53 -28.12 -10.71
N ARG A 312 -14.23 -28.45 -10.69
CA ARG A 312 -13.69 -29.64 -10.01
C ARG A 312 -13.97 -29.64 -8.50
N THR A 313 -13.94 -28.47 -7.85
CA THR A 313 -14.17 -28.31 -6.41
C THR A 313 -15.61 -27.92 -6.04
N GLY A 314 -16.52 -27.75 -7.02
CA GLY A 314 -17.93 -27.42 -6.79
C GLY A 314 -18.23 -25.92 -6.58
N HIS A 315 -17.24 -25.06 -6.71
CA HIS A 315 -17.31 -23.60 -6.53
C HIS A 315 -17.64 -22.78 -7.80
N PHE A 316 -18.15 -23.40 -8.86
CA PHE A 316 -18.48 -22.72 -10.13
C PHE A 316 -19.37 -21.48 -9.94
N LYS A 317 -20.45 -21.57 -9.13
CA LYS A 317 -21.33 -20.42 -8.86
C LYS A 317 -20.61 -19.28 -8.15
N THR A 318 -19.68 -19.60 -7.24
CA THR A 318 -18.85 -18.63 -6.53
C THR A 318 -17.96 -17.85 -7.48
N LYS A 319 -17.30 -18.55 -8.40
CA LYS A 319 -16.44 -17.95 -9.43
C LYS A 319 -17.21 -17.02 -10.37
N ILE A 320 -18.40 -17.43 -10.80
CA ILE A 320 -19.30 -16.57 -11.61
C ILE A 320 -19.73 -15.32 -10.84
N ASN A 321 -20.16 -15.45 -9.57
CA ASN A 321 -20.61 -14.31 -8.77
C ASN A 321 -19.49 -13.28 -8.53
N ASN A 322 -18.27 -13.76 -8.30
CA ASN A 322 -17.08 -12.93 -8.10
C ASN A 322 -16.80 -12.06 -9.34
N GLU A 323 -16.71 -12.70 -10.52
CA GLU A 323 -16.49 -11.97 -11.77
C GLU A 323 -17.70 -11.08 -12.14
N TRP A 324 -18.93 -11.49 -11.80
CA TRP A 324 -20.12 -10.65 -11.95
C TRP A 324 -20.03 -9.35 -11.15
N LYS A 325 -19.51 -9.40 -9.92
CA LYS A 325 -19.19 -8.23 -9.09
C LYS A 325 -17.97 -7.42 -9.56
N ARG A 326 -17.30 -7.86 -10.65
CA ARG A 326 -16.04 -7.30 -11.17
C ARG A 326 -14.86 -7.49 -10.20
N MET A 327 -14.91 -8.52 -9.37
CA MET A 327 -13.80 -8.94 -8.54
C MET A 327 -12.88 -9.86 -9.37
N ASN A 328 -11.58 -9.59 -9.33
CA ASN A 328 -10.55 -10.48 -9.88
C ASN A 328 -10.37 -11.72 -8.98
N ALA A 329 -9.46 -12.63 -9.36
CA ALA A 329 -8.97 -13.64 -8.42
C ALA A 329 -8.37 -12.94 -7.19
N MET A 330 -8.69 -13.44 -5.99
CA MET A 330 -8.17 -12.91 -4.73
C MET A 330 -6.91 -13.67 -4.33
N ASP A 331 -5.85 -12.96 -3.96
CA ASP A 331 -4.66 -13.53 -3.36
C ASP A 331 -4.36 -12.76 -2.05
N VAL A 332 -3.59 -13.34 -1.13
CA VAL A 332 -3.21 -12.66 0.13
C VAL A 332 -1.92 -11.87 0.00
N SER A 333 -1.10 -12.24 -0.98
CA SER A 333 0.17 -11.58 -1.29
C SER A 333 0.18 -11.21 -2.77
N ASP A 334 0.79 -10.10 -3.14
CA ASP A 334 0.83 -9.64 -4.53
C ASP A 334 1.88 -10.35 -5.38
N VAL A 335 2.98 -10.78 -4.74
CA VAL A 335 4.22 -11.17 -5.40
C VAL A 335 4.50 -12.66 -5.17
N TYR A 336 5.33 -13.25 -6.04
CA TYR A 336 5.94 -14.55 -5.75
C TYR A 336 7.41 -14.36 -5.37
N TYR A 337 7.77 -14.85 -4.18
CA TYR A 337 9.14 -14.87 -3.71
C TYR A 337 9.76 -16.27 -3.85
N ASP A 338 11.04 -16.30 -4.25
CA ASP A 338 11.83 -17.51 -4.43
C ASP A 338 12.36 -18.06 -3.09
N ALA A 339 12.63 -17.21 -2.09
CA ALA A 339 13.05 -17.61 -0.75
C ALA A 339 12.49 -16.71 0.36
N PHE A 340 12.51 -17.23 1.58
CA PHE A 340 12.17 -16.54 2.83
C PHE A 340 13.30 -16.74 3.83
N LEU A 341 13.61 -15.71 4.61
CA LEU A 341 14.86 -15.58 5.34
C LEU A 341 14.63 -15.05 6.76
N ILE A 342 15.40 -15.59 7.70
CA ILE A 342 15.57 -15.11 9.07
C ILE A 342 17.04 -14.74 9.22
N ASN A 343 17.35 -13.47 9.46
CA ASN A 343 18.73 -12.96 9.50
C ASN A 343 19.55 -13.40 8.26
N GLY A 344 18.94 -13.31 7.07
CA GLY A 344 19.59 -13.63 5.79
C GLY A 344 19.72 -15.13 5.48
N LYS A 345 19.09 -16.02 6.27
CA LYS A 345 19.14 -17.48 6.08
C LYS A 345 17.76 -18.11 6.11
N ASN A 346 17.48 -19.06 5.22
CA ASN A 346 16.23 -19.83 5.29
C ASN A 346 16.19 -20.79 6.50
N GLN A 347 17.35 -21.28 6.94
CA GLN A 347 17.52 -22.12 8.12
C GLN A 347 18.63 -21.51 8.99
N ASN A 348 18.32 -21.18 10.23
CA ASN A 348 19.26 -20.63 11.21
C ASN A 348 19.20 -21.45 12.50
N GLN A 349 20.28 -21.49 13.28
CA GLN A 349 20.35 -22.29 14.52
C GLN A 349 21.07 -21.53 15.62
N GLN A 350 20.60 -21.72 16.86
CA GLN A 350 21.10 -21.11 18.09
C GLN A 350 21.27 -22.25 19.13
N PRO A 351 22.35 -23.05 19.04
CA PRO A 351 22.51 -24.26 19.84
C PRO A 351 22.83 -23.99 21.32
N GLN A 352 23.17 -22.75 21.69
CA GLN A 352 23.62 -22.40 23.03
C GLN A 352 22.56 -22.51 24.14
N PHE A 353 21.28 -22.67 23.78
CA PHE A 353 20.17 -22.68 24.73
C PHE A 353 19.84 -24.07 25.27
N LYS A 354 19.41 -24.11 26.54
CA LYS A 354 19.17 -25.32 27.33
C LYS A 354 17.77 -25.32 27.95
N ALA A 355 17.32 -26.47 28.42
CA ALA A 355 16.04 -26.61 29.12
C ALA A 355 15.90 -25.57 30.25
N GLY A 356 14.77 -24.86 30.26
CA GLY A 356 14.46 -23.79 31.20
C GLY A 356 14.92 -22.38 30.77
N ASP A 357 15.77 -22.25 29.74
CA ASP A 357 16.17 -20.93 29.23
C ASP A 357 14.96 -20.17 28.66
N LYS A 358 14.86 -18.89 29.02
CA LYS A 358 13.89 -17.94 28.48
C LYS A 358 14.62 -17.01 27.51
N VAL A 359 14.29 -17.14 26.23
CA VAL A 359 14.96 -16.43 25.13
C VAL A 359 14.02 -15.37 24.58
N ARG A 360 14.47 -14.11 24.56
CA ARG A 360 13.75 -13.01 23.91
C ARG A 360 14.18 -12.90 22.45
N LEU A 361 13.23 -12.96 21.54
CA LEU A 361 13.41 -12.65 20.13
C LEU A 361 12.89 -11.23 19.89
N ARG A 362 13.75 -10.36 19.36
CA ARG A 362 13.43 -8.97 18.96
C ARG A 362 13.18 -8.97 17.46
N ILE A 363 11.92 -9.16 17.08
CA ILE A 363 11.52 -9.46 15.70
C ILE A 363 11.11 -8.18 14.99
N ALA A 364 11.67 -7.94 13.79
CA ALA A 364 11.23 -6.92 12.86
C ALA A 364 10.94 -7.55 11.50
N ASN A 365 9.79 -7.22 10.90
CA ASN A 365 9.51 -7.61 9.52
C ASN A 365 10.06 -6.55 8.56
N GLY A 366 11.25 -6.83 8.00
CA GLY A 366 11.89 -6.01 6.97
C GLY A 366 11.63 -6.52 5.55
N GLY A 367 10.52 -7.24 5.35
CA GLY A 367 10.02 -7.59 4.02
C GLY A 367 9.57 -6.37 3.21
N ALA A 368 9.42 -6.56 1.91
CA ALA A 368 8.92 -5.55 0.98
C ALA A 368 7.40 -5.66 0.75
N SER A 369 6.80 -6.84 0.97
CA SER A 369 5.33 -7.00 0.83
C SER A 369 4.71 -8.14 1.63
N ASP A 370 5.48 -9.10 2.16
CA ASP A 370 4.89 -10.30 2.79
C ASP A 370 4.70 -10.18 4.31
N TYR A 371 3.55 -10.68 4.76
CA TYR A 371 3.17 -10.89 6.14
C TYR A 371 3.64 -12.27 6.61
N PHE A 372 4.02 -12.41 7.88
CA PHE A 372 4.53 -13.67 8.41
C PHE A 372 3.75 -14.20 9.62
N TRP A 373 3.25 -15.43 9.51
CA TRP A 373 2.82 -16.24 10.64
C TRP A 373 4.03 -16.75 11.42
N LEU A 374 4.04 -16.47 12.73
CA LEU A 374 5.05 -16.90 13.67
C LEU A 374 4.47 -17.99 14.59
N THR A 375 5.12 -19.16 14.62
CA THR A 375 4.74 -20.29 15.49
C THR A 375 5.96 -20.90 16.16
N TYR A 376 5.77 -21.54 17.33
CA TYR A 376 6.87 -22.13 18.10
C TYR A 376 6.56 -23.56 18.53
N ALA A 377 7.48 -24.48 18.26
CA ALA A 377 7.32 -25.90 18.58
C ALA A 377 7.44 -26.23 20.08
N GLY A 378 8.02 -25.33 20.88
CA GLY A 378 8.23 -25.53 22.32
C GLY A 378 7.06 -25.07 23.20
N GLY A 379 5.93 -24.65 22.62
CA GLY A 379 4.74 -24.20 23.37
C GLY A 379 4.32 -22.78 23.02
N LYS A 380 3.69 -22.08 23.98
CA LYS A 380 3.18 -20.71 23.78
C LYS A 380 4.33 -19.71 23.54
N ILE A 381 4.01 -18.68 22.76
CA ILE A 381 4.83 -17.48 22.56
C ILE A 381 4.31 -16.42 23.54
N THR A 382 5.17 -15.83 24.37
CA THR A 382 4.80 -14.69 25.23
C THR A 382 5.17 -13.37 24.55
N VAL A 383 4.18 -12.60 24.09
CA VAL A 383 4.38 -11.26 23.53
C VAL A 383 4.62 -10.26 24.66
N VAL A 384 5.64 -9.42 24.56
CA VAL A 384 6.06 -8.49 25.64
C VAL A 384 6.32 -7.05 25.17
N ALA A 385 6.50 -6.81 23.86
CA ALA A 385 6.52 -5.47 23.27
C ALA A 385 6.01 -5.51 21.81
N THR A 386 5.56 -4.36 21.30
CA THR A 386 5.25 -4.13 19.89
C THR A 386 5.75 -2.74 19.45
N ASP A 387 6.30 -2.62 18.26
CA ASP A 387 6.73 -1.35 17.64
C ASP A 387 7.62 -0.47 18.54
N GLY A 388 8.47 -1.12 19.36
CA GLY A 388 9.34 -0.47 20.36
C GLY A 388 8.72 -0.26 21.75
N ASN A 389 7.40 -0.39 21.89
CA ASN A 389 6.65 -0.10 23.11
C ASN A 389 6.33 -1.37 23.91
N ASP A 390 6.50 -1.29 25.24
CA ASP A 390 6.16 -2.40 26.15
C ASP A 390 4.66 -2.68 26.16
N VAL A 391 4.30 -3.96 26.23
CA VAL A 391 2.94 -4.39 26.56
C VAL A 391 2.95 -5.26 27.81
N GLU A 392 1.81 -5.34 28.49
CA GLU A 392 1.58 -6.37 29.49
C GLU A 392 1.73 -7.76 28.82
N PRO A 393 2.45 -8.72 29.42
CA PRO A 393 2.72 -10.00 28.77
C PRO A 393 1.44 -10.75 28.37
N VAL A 394 1.38 -11.26 27.14
CA VAL A 394 0.26 -12.05 26.60
C VAL A 394 0.79 -13.35 26.01
N GLU A 395 0.18 -14.49 26.35
CA GLU A 395 0.51 -15.79 25.77
C GLU A 395 -0.40 -16.14 24.58
N VAL A 396 0.22 -16.51 23.45
CA VAL A 396 -0.46 -16.92 22.22
C VAL A 396 0.17 -18.19 21.64
N ASP A 397 -0.56 -18.93 20.82
CA ASP A 397 -0.02 -20.04 20.02
C ASP A 397 0.67 -19.52 18.76
N ARG A 398 0.15 -18.43 18.21
CA ARG A 398 0.64 -17.78 17.00
C ARG A 398 0.33 -16.30 16.97
N LEU A 399 1.11 -15.57 16.18
CA LEU A 399 0.79 -14.22 15.73
C LEU A 399 1.09 -14.11 14.24
N ILE A 400 0.45 -13.16 13.56
CA ILE A 400 0.89 -12.67 12.26
C ILE A 400 1.61 -11.34 12.50
N ILE A 401 2.77 -11.15 11.90
CA ILE A 401 3.50 -9.87 11.90
C ILE A 401 3.37 -9.26 10.50
N ALA A 402 2.81 -8.05 10.45
CA ALA A 402 2.67 -7.31 9.20
C ALA A 402 4.01 -6.79 8.69
N VAL A 403 4.06 -6.32 7.44
CA VAL A 403 5.23 -5.59 6.95
C VAL A 403 5.49 -4.41 7.88
N SER A 404 6.75 -4.17 8.24
CA SER A 404 7.20 -3.08 9.10
C SER A 404 6.90 -3.16 10.61
N GLU A 405 5.98 -4.01 11.05
CA GLU A 405 5.76 -4.21 12.49
C GLU A 405 7.00 -4.79 13.18
N THR A 406 7.14 -4.49 14.47
CA THR A 406 8.08 -5.19 15.36
C THR A 406 7.37 -5.80 16.57
N TYR A 407 7.89 -6.92 17.05
CA TYR A 407 7.44 -7.57 18.28
C TYR A 407 8.64 -8.11 19.07
N ASP A 408 8.69 -7.82 20.38
CA ASP A 408 9.51 -8.61 21.30
C ASP A 408 8.65 -9.76 21.81
N VAL A 409 9.14 -10.99 21.62
CA VAL A 409 8.51 -12.20 22.15
C VAL A 409 9.50 -12.99 23.00
N VAL A 410 9.02 -13.63 24.06
CA VAL A 410 9.78 -14.57 24.88
C VAL A 410 9.27 -15.98 24.62
N VAL A 411 10.21 -16.89 24.36
CA VAL A 411 9.97 -18.34 24.25
C VAL A 411 10.82 -19.07 25.30
N THR A 412 10.26 -20.13 25.89
CA THR A 412 10.97 -20.97 26.87
C THR A 412 11.38 -22.26 26.19
N ILE A 413 12.61 -22.73 26.42
CA ILE A 413 13.07 -24.05 25.95
C ILE A 413 12.59 -25.14 26.92
N PRO A 414 11.69 -26.08 26.53
CA PRO A 414 11.13 -27.05 27.48
C PRO A 414 12.12 -28.15 27.93
N GLU A 415 12.83 -28.76 26.97
CA GLU A 415 13.78 -29.85 27.19
C GLU A 415 15.12 -29.55 26.49
N ASN A 416 16.16 -30.35 26.73
CA ASN A 416 17.44 -30.24 26.00
C ASN A 416 17.31 -30.84 24.58
N LYS A 417 16.55 -30.13 23.74
CA LYS A 417 16.21 -30.42 22.34
C LYS A 417 16.26 -29.12 21.53
N SER A 418 16.24 -29.24 20.21
CA SER A 418 16.26 -28.11 19.29
C SER A 418 14.85 -27.82 18.76
N TYR A 419 14.21 -26.78 19.26
CA TYR A 419 12.82 -26.44 18.94
C TYR A 419 12.74 -25.45 17.78
N GLU A 420 11.83 -25.68 16.84
CA GLU A 420 11.60 -24.80 15.70
C GLU A 420 10.76 -23.57 16.09
N PHE A 421 11.32 -22.39 15.89
CA PHE A 421 10.55 -21.15 15.69
C PHE A 421 10.35 -20.99 14.18
N LEU A 422 9.13 -21.21 13.71
CA LEU A 422 8.76 -21.31 12.30
C LEU A 422 8.11 -20.02 11.83
N VAL A 423 8.64 -19.49 10.73
CA VAL A 423 8.17 -18.28 10.06
C VAL A 423 7.55 -18.71 8.73
N THR A 424 6.24 -18.50 8.56
CA THR A 424 5.49 -18.91 7.37
C THR A 424 4.84 -17.69 6.73
N PRO A 425 5.10 -17.35 5.44
CA PRO A 425 4.40 -16.27 4.76
C PRO A 425 2.88 -16.49 4.77
N GLU A 426 2.12 -15.41 4.70
CA GLU A 426 0.65 -15.45 4.68
C GLU A 426 0.09 -16.33 3.56
N ASP A 427 0.77 -16.41 2.40
CA ASP A 427 0.42 -17.27 1.27
C ASP A 427 0.63 -18.79 1.52
N ARG A 428 1.36 -19.12 2.60
CA ARG A 428 1.71 -20.48 3.08
C ARG A 428 2.40 -21.36 2.01
N THR A 429 3.10 -20.76 1.05
CA THR A 429 3.77 -21.52 -0.02
C THR A 429 5.10 -22.13 0.39
N LYS A 430 5.78 -21.54 1.39
CA LYS A 430 7.11 -21.93 1.90
C LYS A 430 7.20 -21.61 3.39
N SER A 431 8.41 -21.61 3.96
CA SER A 431 8.70 -21.13 5.32
C SER A 431 10.20 -20.86 5.49
N ALA A 432 10.58 -20.23 6.61
CA ALA A 432 11.94 -20.16 7.15
C ALA A 432 11.94 -20.62 8.62
N SER A 433 13.07 -21.11 9.13
CA SER A 433 13.14 -21.72 10.47
C SER A 433 14.33 -21.21 11.29
N LEU A 434 14.07 -20.86 12.54
CA LEU A 434 15.07 -20.59 13.57
C LEU A 434 15.02 -21.71 14.62
N TRP A 435 16.07 -22.53 14.67
CA TRP A 435 16.20 -23.65 15.59
C TRP A 435 16.84 -23.19 16.91
N LEU A 436 16.11 -23.30 18.01
CA LEU A 436 16.55 -22.87 19.34
C LEU A 436 16.90 -24.08 20.22
N GLY A 437 18.14 -24.13 20.69
CA GLY A 437 18.68 -25.25 21.47
C GLY A 437 19.38 -26.32 20.61
N GLU A 438 19.93 -27.32 21.29
CA GLU A 438 20.73 -28.43 20.72
C GLU A 438 20.05 -29.79 20.99
N GLY A 439 20.33 -30.80 20.15
CA GLY A 439 19.80 -32.16 20.28
C GLY A 439 18.78 -32.52 19.21
N GLU A 440 17.80 -33.37 19.57
CA GLU A 440 16.71 -33.80 18.69
C GLU A 440 15.91 -32.59 18.19
N LYS A 441 15.58 -32.55 16.89
CA LYS A 441 14.80 -31.46 16.30
C LYS A 441 13.30 -31.68 16.50
N VAL A 442 12.64 -30.73 17.16
CA VAL A 442 11.19 -30.69 17.33
C VAL A 442 10.61 -29.65 16.36
N PRO A 443 10.03 -30.08 15.22
CA PRO A 443 9.47 -29.16 14.22
C PRO A 443 8.13 -28.58 14.66
N ALA A 444 7.82 -27.37 14.20
CA ALA A 444 6.53 -26.75 14.42
C ALA A 444 5.48 -27.27 13.42
N GLN A 445 4.20 -27.22 13.79
CA GLN A 445 3.12 -27.59 12.90
C GLN A 445 3.03 -26.59 11.73
N LYS A 446 3.16 -27.09 10.50
CA LYS A 446 3.00 -26.28 9.29
C LYS A 446 1.53 -25.96 9.05
N LEU A 447 1.24 -24.71 8.70
CA LEU A 447 -0.11 -24.25 8.37
C LEU A 447 -0.61 -24.92 7.07
N PRO A 448 -1.91 -25.28 6.98
CA PRO A 448 -2.49 -25.83 5.77
C PRO A 448 -2.64 -24.75 4.69
N LYS A 449 -2.63 -25.17 3.42
CA LYS A 449 -2.81 -24.26 2.28
C LYS A 449 -4.15 -23.52 2.35
N LEU A 450 -4.15 -22.27 1.90
CA LEU A 450 -5.33 -21.41 1.85
C LEU A 450 -6.40 -21.93 0.88
N LYS A 451 -7.67 -21.81 1.28
CA LYS A 451 -8.85 -22.26 0.50
C LYS A 451 -9.48 -21.10 -0.25
N TYR A 452 -8.84 -20.68 -1.35
CA TYR A 452 -9.21 -19.47 -2.08
C TYR A 452 -10.69 -19.38 -2.51
N PHE A 453 -11.34 -20.49 -2.85
CA PHE A 453 -12.77 -20.46 -3.20
C PHE A 453 -13.72 -20.30 -2.00
N ALA A 454 -13.30 -20.66 -0.78
CA ALA A 454 -14.04 -20.36 0.43
C ALA A 454 -13.99 -18.84 0.71
N GLY A 455 -12.79 -18.24 0.68
CA GLY A 455 -12.60 -16.80 0.85
C GLY A 455 -13.33 -15.99 -0.21
N MET A 456 -13.24 -16.41 -1.48
CA MET A 456 -14.01 -15.83 -2.58
C MET A 456 -15.53 -15.89 -2.33
N LYS A 457 -16.05 -16.98 -1.76
CA LYS A 457 -17.48 -17.07 -1.42
C LYS A 457 -17.85 -16.06 -0.34
N MET A 458 -17.02 -15.91 0.67
CA MET A 458 -17.26 -14.99 1.77
C MET A 458 -17.19 -13.53 1.32
N MET A 459 -16.14 -13.16 0.58
CA MET A 459 -15.94 -11.81 0.05
C MET A 459 -17.00 -11.41 -0.97
N ASN A 460 -17.56 -12.38 -1.70
CA ASN A 460 -18.77 -12.15 -2.50
C ASN A 460 -19.94 -11.66 -1.65
N ASP A 461 -20.14 -12.18 -0.44
CA ASP A 461 -21.25 -11.76 0.41
C ASP A 461 -20.97 -10.39 1.09
N MET A 462 -19.71 -9.95 1.09
CA MET A 462 -19.20 -8.73 1.74
C MET A 462 -18.94 -7.54 0.80
N MET A 463 -19.04 -7.70 -0.52
CA MET A 463 -18.81 -6.61 -1.50
C MET A 463 -20.07 -6.31 -2.32
N ASP A 464 -20.40 -5.03 -2.53
CA ASP A 464 -21.51 -4.61 -3.40
C ASP A 464 -21.15 -4.59 -4.90
N MET A 465 -22.14 -4.36 -5.77
CA MET A 465 -21.91 -4.23 -7.22
C MET A 465 -21.14 -2.95 -7.64
N SER A 466 -20.88 -2.06 -6.67
CA SER A 466 -20.11 -0.82 -6.80
C SER A 466 -18.69 -0.97 -6.23
N GLY A 467 -18.27 -2.19 -5.85
CA GLY A 467 -16.96 -2.45 -5.27
C GLY A 467 -16.74 -1.76 -3.92
N ASN A 468 -17.79 -1.50 -3.14
CA ASN A 468 -17.69 -1.15 -1.72
C ASN A 468 -17.67 -2.42 -0.89
N MET A 469 -16.86 -2.44 0.15
CA MET A 469 -17.04 -3.34 1.28
C MET A 469 -18.30 -2.94 2.06
N ILE A 470 -19.13 -3.94 2.38
CA ILE A 470 -20.36 -3.79 3.16
C ILE A 470 -20.05 -4.24 4.59
N GLU A 471 -20.22 -3.35 5.57
CA GLU A 471 -20.15 -3.73 6.99
C GLU A 471 -21.30 -4.71 7.31
N MET A 472 -20.98 -5.85 7.93
CA MET A 472 -21.99 -6.84 8.31
C MET A 472 -22.80 -6.34 9.51
N GLU A 473 -24.13 -6.32 9.38
CA GLU A 473 -25.02 -5.88 10.47
C GLU A 473 -24.77 -6.70 11.75
N GLY A 474 -24.44 -6.00 12.85
CA GLY A 474 -24.17 -6.60 14.15
C GLY A 474 -22.71 -7.00 14.41
N MET A 475 -21.80 -6.93 13.42
CA MET A 475 -20.37 -7.25 13.61
C MET A 475 -19.49 -6.01 13.45
N LYS A 476 -18.74 -5.66 14.50
CA LYS A 476 -17.71 -4.61 14.45
C LYS A 476 -16.38 -5.22 14.02
N MET A 477 -16.00 -5.00 12.76
CA MET A 477 -14.67 -5.33 12.23
C MET A 477 -13.67 -4.28 12.71
N GLN A 478 -12.83 -4.61 13.70
CA GLN A 478 -11.83 -3.72 14.28
C GLN A 478 -10.79 -4.51 15.10
N ASN A 479 -9.61 -3.93 15.28
CA ASN A 479 -8.54 -4.37 16.18
C ASN A 479 -8.10 -5.83 15.99
N GLN A 480 -8.27 -6.38 14.78
CA GLN A 480 -7.95 -7.76 14.40
C GLN A 480 -8.70 -8.84 15.20
N ILE A 481 -9.80 -8.49 15.88
CA ILE A 481 -10.53 -9.40 16.77
C ILE A 481 -11.09 -10.61 16.01
N MET A 482 -11.51 -10.42 14.75
CA MET A 482 -11.83 -11.50 13.82
C MET A 482 -10.77 -11.55 12.71
N ASP A 483 -9.76 -12.39 12.88
CA ASP A 483 -8.71 -12.60 11.89
C ASP A 483 -9.30 -13.07 10.55
N MET A 484 -9.32 -12.15 9.58
CA MET A 484 -9.84 -12.40 8.24
C MET A 484 -9.04 -13.47 7.49
N ASN A 485 -7.83 -13.84 7.90
CA ASN A 485 -7.15 -14.99 7.29
C ASN A 485 -7.75 -16.33 7.73
N THR A 486 -7.93 -16.53 9.03
CA THR A 486 -8.60 -17.72 9.58
C THR A 486 -10.04 -17.81 9.07
N VAL A 487 -10.71 -16.66 8.93
CA VAL A 487 -12.12 -16.54 8.52
C VAL A 487 -12.31 -16.69 6.99
N MET A 488 -11.49 -16.04 6.14
CA MET A 488 -11.55 -16.23 4.68
C MET A 488 -10.93 -17.55 4.21
N TYR A 489 -9.97 -18.13 4.94
CA TYR A 489 -9.26 -19.34 4.51
C TYR A 489 -9.28 -20.44 5.58
N PRO A 490 -10.45 -21.08 5.83
CA PRO A 490 -10.65 -22.00 6.95
C PRO A 490 -9.69 -23.19 6.96
N GLU A 491 -9.03 -23.38 8.11
CA GLU A 491 -7.87 -24.26 8.30
C GLU A 491 -8.20 -25.76 8.47
N VAL A 492 -9.33 -26.22 7.94
CA VAL A 492 -9.73 -27.65 8.07
C VAL A 492 -8.76 -28.56 7.31
N THR A 493 -8.27 -29.59 8.01
CA THR A 493 -7.35 -30.62 7.52
C THR A 493 -7.97 -31.55 6.47
N GLY A 494 -7.26 -31.75 5.35
CA GLY A 494 -7.60 -32.72 4.30
C GLY A 494 -7.63 -32.15 2.89
N GLU A 495 -7.55 -33.03 1.88
CA GLU A 495 -7.86 -32.65 0.49
C GLU A 495 -9.37 -32.35 0.36
N GLU A 496 -9.72 -31.33 -0.44
CA GLU A 496 -11.11 -31.04 -0.82
C GLU A 496 -11.67 -32.19 -1.66
N ASN A 497 -12.26 -33.17 -0.98
CA ASN A 497 -12.84 -34.37 -1.57
C ASN A 497 -14.36 -34.20 -1.69
N PRO A 498 -14.94 -34.08 -2.90
CA PRO A 498 -16.33 -33.64 -3.14
C PRO A 498 -17.40 -34.69 -2.77
N LYS A 499 -17.10 -35.67 -1.91
CA LYS A 499 -17.98 -36.80 -1.56
C LYS A 499 -18.08 -37.12 -0.06
N LYS A 500 -17.60 -36.24 0.82
CA LYS A 500 -17.92 -36.31 2.25
C LYS A 500 -18.53 -35.00 2.75
N GLU A 501 -19.82 -34.84 2.47
CA GLU A 501 -20.67 -34.13 3.42
C GLU A 501 -20.55 -34.84 4.78
N ASN A 502 -20.06 -34.16 5.81
CA ASN A 502 -20.08 -34.67 7.17
C ASN A 502 -21.53 -34.69 7.68
N LYS A 503 -22.27 -35.76 7.36
CA LYS A 503 -23.59 -36.06 7.95
C LYS A 503 -23.47 -36.46 9.43
N LYS A 504 -23.10 -35.50 10.28
CA LYS A 504 -23.15 -35.60 11.75
C LYS A 504 -23.48 -34.26 12.42
N ALA A 505 -24.67 -33.73 12.15
CA ALA A 505 -25.40 -32.78 13.00
C ALA A 505 -26.88 -32.67 12.60
N ALA A 506 -27.57 -33.80 12.40
CA ALA A 506 -29.01 -33.80 12.11
C ALA A 506 -29.81 -33.96 13.42
N MET A 507 -30.18 -32.85 14.05
CA MET A 507 -31.27 -32.81 15.03
C MET A 507 -32.59 -32.65 14.26
N PRO A 508 -33.60 -33.53 14.44
CA PRO A 508 -34.82 -33.48 13.65
C PRO A 508 -35.81 -32.45 14.20
N GLY A 509 -36.29 -31.56 13.32
CA GLY A 509 -37.52 -30.79 13.54
C GLY A 509 -37.35 -29.29 13.76
N MET A 510 -37.21 -28.53 12.68
CA MET A 510 -37.74 -27.16 12.58
C MET A 510 -38.07 -26.84 11.11
N GLN A 511 -39.21 -26.21 10.88
CA GLN A 511 -39.63 -25.77 9.55
C GLN A 511 -38.85 -24.51 9.14
N MET A 512 -38.49 -24.42 7.86
CA MET A 512 -37.77 -23.29 7.27
C MET A 512 -38.69 -22.06 7.12
N PRO A 513 -38.34 -20.88 7.65
CA PRO A 513 -38.77 -19.60 7.09
C PRO A 513 -37.82 -19.21 5.94
N ASN A 514 -38.38 -18.63 4.87
CA ASN A 514 -37.58 -17.90 3.89
C ASN A 514 -37.16 -16.55 4.50
N ASP A 515 -35.91 -16.41 4.93
CA ASP A 515 -35.33 -15.09 5.15
C ASP A 515 -33.84 -15.03 4.81
N LYS A 516 -33.42 -13.89 4.23
CA LYS A 516 -32.06 -13.64 3.76
C LYS A 516 -31.15 -13.10 4.87
N SER A 517 -31.19 -13.67 6.07
CA SER A 517 -30.26 -13.31 7.14
C SER A 517 -29.12 -14.33 7.22
N MET A 518 -27.88 -13.86 7.12
CA MET A 518 -26.66 -14.69 7.20
C MET A 518 -26.30 -15.05 8.66
N ALA A 519 -27.27 -15.05 9.57
CA ALA A 519 -27.12 -15.26 11.01
C ALA A 519 -26.73 -16.70 11.42
N GLY A 520 -26.51 -17.60 10.45
CA GLY A 520 -26.24 -19.02 10.64
C GLY A 520 -24.84 -19.49 10.22
N MET A 521 -23.93 -18.60 9.80
CA MET A 521 -22.53 -18.97 9.63
C MET A 521 -21.84 -18.99 10.99
N ASN A 522 -21.36 -20.17 11.41
CA ASN A 522 -20.45 -20.28 12.55
C ASN A 522 -19.13 -19.60 12.16
N MET A 523 -18.93 -18.38 12.66
CA MET A 523 -17.73 -17.56 12.46
C MET A 523 -16.65 -17.83 13.52
N ALA A 524 -16.87 -18.82 14.39
CA ALA A 524 -15.84 -19.32 15.29
C ALA A 524 -14.73 -20.01 14.47
N SER A 525 -13.47 -19.78 14.85
CA SER A 525 -12.34 -20.52 14.29
C SER A 525 -12.58 -22.03 14.37
N ASP A 526 -12.32 -22.77 13.29
CA ASP A 526 -12.50 -24.22 13.22
C ASP A 526 -11.65 -25.02 14.24
N ASN A 527 -10.79 -24.34 15.00
CA ASN A 527 -10.19 -24.84 16.22
C ASN A 527 -10.24 -23.75 17.33
N PRO A 528 -11.19 -23.80 18.28
CA PRO A 528 -11.34 -22.78 19.33
C PRO A 528 -10.20 -22.79 20.36
N ASP A 529 -9.31 -23.79 20.34
CA ASP A 529 -8.18 -23.92 21.26
C ASP A 529 -6.94 -23.09 20.86
N ILE A 530 -6.88 -22.55 19.64
CA ILE A 530 -5.73 -21.77 19.13
C ILE A 530 -5.91 -20.29 19.47
N ILE A 531 -5.07 -19.77 20.36
CA ILE A 531 -4.99 -18.35 20.68
C ILE A 531 -4.11 -17.66 19.63
N THR A 532 -4.73 -16.84 18.78
CA THR A 532 -4.03 -15.96 17.83
C THR A 532 -4.00 -14.54 18.37
N LEU A 533 -2.85 -13.87 18.31
CA LEU A 533 -2.72 -12.46 18.71
C LEU A 533 -3.65 -11.56 17.90
N ASN A 534 -4.29 -10.60 18.56
CA ASN A 534 -4.96 -9.45 17.96
C ASN A 534 -4.71 -8.19 18.79
N TYR A 535 -5.00 -7.02 18.24
CA TYR A 535 -4.75 -5.74 18.92
C TYR A 535 -5.63 -5.51 20.15
N GLY A 536 -6.79 -6.17 20.29
CA GLY A 536 -7.60 -6.14 21.52
C GLY A 536 -6.89 -6.75 22.74
N MET A 537 -6.03 -7.75 22.53
CA MET A 537 -5.25 -8.40 23.58
C MET A 537 -4.10 -7.53 24.10
N LEU A 538 -3.58 -6.61 23.28
CA LEU A 538 -2.43 -5.77 23.61
C LEU A 538 -2.84 -4.63 24.55
N ARG A 539 -2.15 -4.53 25.68
CA ARG A 539 -2.39 -3.53 26.74
C ARG A 539 -1.07 -2.87 27.14
N ASP A 540 -1.02 -1.55 27.15
CA ASP A 540 0.15 -0.81 27.67
C ASP A 540 0.21 -0.92 29.20
N PRO A 541 1.36 -1.21 29.82
CA PRO A 541 1.52 -1.28 31.28
C PRO A 541 1.31 0.08 31.98
N LYS A 542 1.19 1.19 31.24
CA LYS A 542 0.95 2.56 31.72
C LYS A 542 -0.32 3.13 31.07
N LYS A 543 -0.86 4.20 31.66
CA LYS A 543 -1.90 4.99 30.99
C LYS A 543 -1.29 5.74 29.82
N THR A 544 -1.82 5.53 28.63
CA THR A 544 -1.38 6.14 27.36
C THR A 544 -2.24 7.33 26.94
N THR A 545 -3.11 7.82 27.83
CA THR A 545 -4.07 8.90 27.55
C THR A 545 -3.38 10.18 27.10
N LEU A 546 -3.81 10.77 25.99
CA LEU A 546 -3.19 11.98 25.45
C LEU A 546 -3.37 13.19 26.40
N PRO A 547 -2.43 14.17 26.38
CA PRO A 547 -2.58 15.43 27.10
C PRO A 547 -3.86 16.20 26.71
N LYS A 548 -4.30 17.12 27.57
CA LYS A 548 -5.41 18.03 27.22
C LYS A 548 -4.96 18.98 26.09
N GLY A 549 -5.68 18.95 24.98
CA GLY A 549 -5.45 19.78 23.80
C GLY A 549 -6.69 19.84 22.89
N PRO A 550 -6.71 20.71 21.86
CA PRO A 550 -7.75 20.68 20.84
C PRO A 550 -7.68 19.36 20.06
N TRP A 551 -8.84 18.83 19.65
CA TRP A 551 -8.93 17.61 18.88
C TRP A 551 -9.16 17.89 17.40
N LYS A 552 -8.49 17.10 16.55
CA LYS A 552 -8.69 17.05 15.11
C LYS A 552 -9.00 15.62 14.68
N GLU A 553 -10.22 15.39 14.23
CA GLU A 553 -10.64 14.10 13.67
C GLU A 553 -10.43 14.08 12.15
N LEU A 554 -9.80 13.02 11.66
CA LEU A 554 -9.59 12.71 10.25
C LEU A 554 -10.21 11.34 9.95
N LYS A 555 -10.78 11.19 8.76
CA LYS A 555 -11.38 9.95 8.27
C LYS A 555 -10.79 9.63 6.92
N PHE A 556 -10.34 8.39 6.73
CA PHE A 556 -9.75 7.92 5.48
C PHE A 556 -10.33 6.58 5.08
N ASP A 557 -10.76 6.48 3.82
CA ASP A 557 -11.07 5.19 3.20
C ASP A 557 -9.81 4.67 2.50
N LEU A 558 -9.27 3.53 2.92
CA LEU A 558 -8.23 2.82 2.17
C LEU A 558 -8.88 2.17 0.96
N THR A 559 -8.37 2.46 -0.23
CA THR A 559 -9.02 2.14 -1.51
C THR A 559 -7.99 1.78 -2.57
N GLY A 560 -8.37 0.93 -3.52
CA GLY A 560 -7.49 0.60 -4.62
C GLY A 560 -8.18 -0.04 -5.82
N ASN A 561 -7.42 -0.23 -6.88
CA ASN A 561 -7.77 -1.05 -8.03
C ASN A 561 -6.71 -2.14 -8.19
N MET A 562 -7.09 -3.37 -7.86
CA MET A 562 -6.21 -4.55 -7.90
C MET A 562 -5.82 -4.96 -9.34
N ASN A 563 -6.64 -4.63 -10.34
CA ASN A 563 -6.37 -4.92 -11.75
C ASN A 563 -5.35 -3.94 -12.36
N ARG A 564 -5.30 -2.69 -11.90
CA ARG A 564 -4.36 -1.67 -12.37
C ARG A 564 -3.19 -1.44 -11.42
N TYR A 565 -3.23 -2.13 -10.27
CA TYR A 565 -2.32 -1.98 -9.15
C TYR A 565 -2.09 -0.50 -8.79
N VAL A 566 -3.19 0.15 -8.39
CA VAL A 566 -3.24 1.54 -7.91
C VAL A 566 -3.84 1.54 -6.52
N TRP A 567 -3.15 2.16 -5.57
CA TRP A 567 -3.48 2.11 -4.14
C TRP A 567 -3.49 3.53 -3.56
N SER A 568 -4.49 3.85 -2.73
CA SER A 568 -4.79 5.23 -2.36
C SER A 568 -5.64 5.35 -1.09
N LEU A 569 -5.57 6.51 -0.44
CA LEU A 569 -6.57 6.91 0.54
C LEU A 569 -7.58 7.82 -0.18
N ASP A 570 -8.88 7.68 0.07
CA ASP A 570 -9.96 8.51 -0.52
C ASP A 570 -9.94 8.61 -2.06
N ASN A 571 -9.50 7.57 -2.76
CA ASN A 571 -9.24 7.61 -4.22
C ASN A 571 -8.27 8.74 -4.65
N LYS A 572 -7.29 9.09 -3.81
CA LYS A 572 -6.20 10.03 -4.15
C LYS A 572 -4.86 9.44 -3.76
N THR A 573 -3.94 9.35 -4.72
CA THR A 573 -2.54 9.05 -4.43
C THR A 573 -1.85 10.22 -3.75
N VAL A 574 -0.62 10.02 -3.25
CA VAL A 574 0.22 11.09 -2.68
C VAL A 574 0.24 12.32 -3.60
N SER A 575 0.53 12.15 -4.91
CA SER A 575 0.58 13.26 -5.86
C SER A 575 -0.78 13.88 -6.26
N GLU A 576 -1.90 13.29 -5.85
CA GLU A 576 -3.26 13.83 -6.03
C GLU A 576 -3.81 14.48 -4.74
N SER A 577 -3.01 14.56 -3.68
CA SER A 577 -3.38 15.08 -2.36
C SER A 577 -2.52 16.27 -1.91
N ASP A 578 -3.13 17.19 -1.19
CA ASP A 578 -2.42 18.25 -0.46
C ASP A 578 -1.88 17.72 0.88
N LYS A 579 -0.90 18.43 1.45
CA LYS A 579 -0.39 18.13 2.79
C LYS A 579 -1.48 18.35 3.85
N ILE A 580 -1.57 17.44 4.81
CA ILE A 580 -2.47 17.55 5.97
C ILE A 580 -1.78 18.44 7.01
N LEU A 581 -2.25 19.69 7.13
CA LEU A 581 -1.74 20.61 8.15
C LEU A 581 -2.16 20.15 9.56
N ILE A 582 -1.23 20.12 10.52
CA ILE A 582 -1.48 19.86 11.94
C ILE A 582 -0.78 20.89 12.82
N LYS A 583 -1.27 21.11 14.03
CA LYS A 583 -0.70 22.10 14.97
C LYS A 583 0.00 21.42 16.13
N LYS A 584 1.14 21.95 16.56
CA LYS A 584 1.82 21.46 17.76
C LYS A 584 0.93 21.65 19.00
N GLY A 585 0.72 20.58 19.75
CA GLY A 585 -0.20 20.51 20.90
C GLY A 585 -1.66 20.15 20.55
N GLU A 586 -1.97 19.87 19.29
CA GLU A 586 -3.24 19.28 18.85
C GLU A 586 -3.22 17.76 19.06
N ASN A 587 -4.34 17.18 19.48
CA ASN A 587 -4.54 15.73 19.48
C ASN A 587 -5.20 15.34 18.16
N VAL A 588 -4.58 14.46 17.40
CA VAL A 588 -5.07 13.98 16.10
C VAL A 588 -5.65 12.59 16.28
N ARG A 589 -6.93 12.43 15.92
CA ARG A 589 -7.61 11.14 15.79
C ARG A 589 -7.73 10.82 14.30
N ILE A 590 -7.28 9.64 13.89
CA ILE A 590 -7.45 9.14 12.53
C ILE A 590 -8.32 7.88 12.60
N ILE A 591 -9.45 7.89 11.89
CA ILE A 591 -10.32 6.74 11.72
C ILE A 591 -10.09 6.22 10.30
N LEU A 592 -9.61 4.99 10.19
CA LEU A 592 -9.23 4.34 8.93
C LEU A 592 -10.24 3.23 8.64
N PHE A 593 -10.80 3.20 7.44
CA PHE A 593 -11.67 2.12 6.98
C PHE A 593 -11.06 1.43 5.77
N ASN A 594 -10.85 0.12 5.85
CA ASN A 594 -10.32 -0.64 4.73
C ASN A 594 -11.41 -1.06 3.74
N ASN A 595 -11.68 -0.18 2.78
CA ASN A 595 -12.61 -0.39 1.68
C ASN A 595 -11.92 -1.09 0.48
N SER A 596 -11.04 -2.05 0.77
CA SER A 596 -10.31 -2.86 -0.20
C SER A 596 -10.28 -4.34 0.21
N MET A 597 -9.79 -5.20 -0.68
CA MET A 597 -9.71 -6.66 -0.45
C MET A 597 -8.37 -7.14 0.13
N MET A 598 -7.43 -6.23 0.38
CA MET A 598 -6.07 -6.52 0.87
C MET A 598 -5.87 -5.93 2.27
N ARG A 599 -4.99 -6.54 3.07
CA ARG A 599 -4.45 -5.91 4.28
C ARG A 599 -3.56 -4.71 3.92
N HIS A 600 -3.41 -3.75 4.84
CA HIS A 600 -2.51 -2.61 4.69
C HIS A 600 -1.86 -2.23 6.02
N PRO A 601 -0.52 -2.32 6.17
CA PRO A 601 0.20 -1.85 7.34
C PRO A 601 0.46 -0.35 7.18
N MET A 602 -0.32 0.47 7.87
CA MET A 602 -0.22 1.94 7.80
C MET A 602 0.79 2.45 8.83
N HIS A 603 1.93 2.99 8.36
CA HIS A 603 2.97 3.58 9.18
C HIS A 603 2.88 5.11 9.24
N LEU A 604 3.13 5.71 10.41
CA LEU A 604 3.31 7.15 10.60
C LEU A 604 4.74 7.48 11.08
N HIS A 605 5.47 8.28 10.31
CA HIS A 605 6.83 8.70 10.68
C HIS A 605 6.83 9.62 11.91
N GLY A 606 7.84 9.46 12.77
CA GLY A 606 8.13 10.38 13.88
C GLY A 606 7.13 10.41 15.04
N HIS A 607 6.11 9.54 15.04
CA HIS A 607 5.07 9.51 16.07
C HIS A 607 4.67 8.06 16.37
N ASP A 608 4.55 7.72 17.65
CA ASP A 608 3.73 6.60 18.08
C ASP A 608 2.29 7.09 18.29
N PHE A 609 1.33 6.23 18.01
CA PHE A 609 -0.09 6.45 18.23
C PHE A 609 -0.68 5.37 19.14
N ARG A 610 -1.69 5.75 19.92
CA ARG A 610 -2.59 4.81 20.61
C ARG A 610 -3.41 4.10 19.55
N VAL A 611 -3.50 2.76 19.58
CA VAL A 611 -4.52 2.02 18.84
C VAL A 611 -5.75 1.85 19.73
N VAL A 612 -6.86 2.50 19.40
CA VAL A 612 -8.04 2.56 20.27
C VAL A 612 -8.76 1.21 20.29
N ASN A 613 -8.52 0.47 21.36
CA ASN A 613 -9.05 -0.85 21.63
C ASN A 613 -9.83 -0.91 22.96
N GLU A 614 -10.23 -2.12 23.36
CA GLU A 614 -10.95 -2.41 24.61
C GLU A 614 -10.18 -2.07 25.90
N GLN A 615 -8.87 -1.81 25.84
CA GLN A 615 -8.05 -1.51 27.03
C GLN A 615 -8.17 -0.05 27.52
N GLY A 616 -8.87 0.81 26.76
CA GLY A 616 -9.28 2.15 27.18
C GLY A 616 -8.12 3.12 27.44
N GLU A 617 -7.92 3.49 28.71
CA GLU A 617 -6.80 4.36 29.12
C GLU A 617 -5.42 3.70 28.89
N ASN A 618 -5.37 2.36 28.81
CA ASN A 618 -4.17 1.54 28.59
C ASN A 618 -4.12 0.95 27.16
N ALA A 619 -4.75 1.61 26.19
CA ALA A 619 -4.61 1.30 24.77
C ALA A 619 -3.12 1.22 24.36
N PRO A 620 -2.69 0.24 23.55
CA PRO A 620 -1.29 0.03 23.19
C PRO A 620 -0.77 1.16 22.29
N MET A 621 0.51 1.50 22.47
CA MET A 621 1.24 2.41 21.59
C MET A 621 1.91 1.62 20.45
N LYS A 622 1.71 2.07 19.21
CA LYS A 622 2.29 1.49 17.98
C LYS A 622 2.67 2.60 17.00
N ASN A 623 3.52 2.31 16.03
CA ASN A 623 3.81 3.22 14.89
C ASN A 623 3.46 2.61 13.53
N VAL A 624 3.08 1.32 13.50
CA VAL A 624 2.46 0.66 12.34
C VAL A 624 1.11 0.09 12.78
N LEU A 625 0.08 0.23 11.95
CA LEU A 625 -1.23 -0.38 12.18
C LEU A 625 -1.61 -1.21 10.95
N ASP A 626 -1.71 -2.53 11.10
CA ASP A 626 -2.25 -3.37 10.05
C ASP A 626 -3.78 -3.48 10.11
N ILE A 627 -4.42 -3.10 9.01
CA ILE A 627 -5.88 -3.00 8.88
C ILE A 627 -6.37 -4.04 7.88
N MET A 628 -7.13 -5.04 8.33
CA MET A 628 -7.68 -6.07 7.46
C MET A 628 -8.85 -5.54 6.60
N PRO A 629 -9.23 -6.23 5.52
CA PRO A 629 -10.42 -5.90 4.74
C PRO A 629 -11.66 -5.69 5.62
N MET A 630 -12.41 -4.62 5.36
CA MET A 630 -13.58 -4.14 6.12
C MET A 630 -13.30 -3.59 7.53
N GLU A 631 -12.07 -3.65 8.07
CA GLU A 631 -11.84 -3.12 9.41
C GLU A 631 -11.95 -1.60 9.45
N ARG A 632 -12.48 -1.11 10.59
CA ARG A 632 -12.59 0.30 10.93
C ARG A 632 -11.84 0.56 12.23
N ASP A 633 -10.56 0.87 12.10
CA ASP A 633 -9.68 1.12 13.22
C ASP A 633 -9.50 2.61 13.49
N THR A 634 -9.18 2.95 14.74
CA THR A 634 -8.98 4.33 15.19
C THR A 634 -7.65 4.46 15.89
N ILE A 635 -6.83 5.40 15.44
CA ILE A 635 -5.55 5.75 16.07
C ILE A 635 -5.55 7.19 16.58
N GLU A 636 -4.84 7.43 17.67
CA GLU A 636 -4.77 8.74 18.32
C GLU A 636 -3.32 9.08 18.70
N PHE A 637 -2.83 10.24 18.29
CA PHE A 637 -1.53 10.77 18.72
C PHE A 637 -1.61 12.24 19.10
N ALA A 638 -0.72 12.68 19.99
CA ALA A 638 -0.51 14.10 20.26
C ALA A 638 0.54 14.64 19.27
N ALA A 639 0.25 15.76 18.62
CA ALA A 639 1.18 16.42 17.71
C ALA A 639 2.28 17.14 18.51
N THR A 640 3.29 16.40 18.98
CA THR A 640 4.35 16.89 19.88
C THR A 640 5.60 17.37 19.18
N GLU A 641 5.81 17.00 17.91
CA GLU A 641 7.08 17.23 17.22
C GLU A 641 7.41 18.72 17.01
N PRO A 642 8.69 19.10 16.85
CA PRO A 642 9.09 20.50 16.76
C PRO A 642 8.70 21.17 15.44
N GLY A 643 8.36 20.38 14.41
CA GLY A 643 7.97 20.83 13.09
C GLY A 643 8.37 19.82 12.01
N GLY A 644 8.12 20.16 10.76
CA GLY A 644 8.51 19.39 9.58
C GLY A 644 7.35 18.71 8.86
N ASP A 645 7.72 17.92 7.85
CA ASP A 645 6.82 17.09 7.04
C ASP A 645 7.05 15.62 7.37
N TRP A 646 6.00 14.91 7.77
CA TRP A 646 6.05 13.51 8.19
C TRP A 646 5.21 12.66 7.25
N PHE A 647 5.74 11.51 6.83
CA PHE A 647 5.06 10.63 5.89
C PHE A 647 4.13 9.66 6.63
N PHE A 648 2.95 9.41 6.04
CA PHE A 648 1.98 8.43 6.50
C PHE A 648 1.58 7.56 5.31
N HIS A 649 1.98 6.28 5.30
CA HIS A 649 1.85 5.44 4.11
C HIS A 649 1.61 3.98 4.43
N CYS A 650 1.12 3.23 3.44
CA CYS A 650 1.12 1.78 3.48
C CYS A 650 2.56 1.28 3.33
N HIS A 651 3.00 0.39 4.22
CA HIS A 651 4.39 -0.14 4.23
C HIS A 651 4.56 -1.40 3.36
N ILE A 652 3.52 -1.84 2.64
CA ILE A 652 3.74 -2.68 1.45
C ILE A 652 4.43 -1.78 0.41
N LEU A 653 5.70 -2.05 0.11
CA LEU A 653 6.57 -1.23 -0.75
C LEU A 653 5.89 -0.85 -2.07
N TYR A 654 5.25 -1.83 -2.71
CA TYR A 654 4.57 -1.64 -3.99
C TYR A 654 3.25 -0.84 -3.88
N HIS A 655 2.59 -0.81 -2.71
CA HIS A 655 1.45 0.07 -2.44
C HIS A 655 1.91 1.52 -2.22
N MET A 656 3.00 1.72 -1.47
CA MET A 656 3.64 3.03 -1.30
C MET A 656 4.03 3.63 -2.66
N MET A 657 4.77 2.87 -3.47
CA MET A 657 5.20 3.30 -4.82
C MET A 657 4.03 3.49 -5.79
N SER A 658 2.88 2.84 -5.54
CA SER A 658 1.64 3.07 -6.29
C SER A 658 0.81 4.25 -5.77
N GLY A 659 1.29 4.95 -4.74
CA GLY A 659 0.75 6.22 -4.25
C GLY A 659 -0.05 6.15 -2.95
N MET A 660 -0.01 5.05 -2.20
CA MET A 660 -0.82 4.89 -0.99
C MET A 660 -0.23 5.59 0.24
N GLY A 661 -0.41 6.91 0.32
CA GLY A 661 -0.02 7.68 1.48
C GLY A 661 -0.53 9.13 1.52
N ARG A 662 -0.06 9.85 2.53
CA ARG A 662 -0.30 11.25 2.85
C ARG A 662 0.95 11.87 3.49
N VAL A 663 1.07 13.18 3.40
CA VAL A 663 2.09 13.95 4.13
C VAL A 663 1.40 14.78 5.20
N PHE A 664 1.73 14.55 6.46
CA PHE A 664 1.38 15.42 7.58
C PHE A 664 2.41 16.55 7.68
N SER A 665 1.97 17.78 7.92
CA SER A 665 2.85 18.96 7.91
C SER A 665 2.51 19.86 9.08
N TYR A 666 3.51 20.12 9.93
CA TYR A 666 3.31 21.01 11.07
C TYR A 666 3.19 22.47 10.59
N GLU A 667 2.11 23.15 10.98
CA GLU A 667 1.93 24.57 10.68
C GLU A 667 3.08 25.42 11.24
N ASN A 668 3.51 26.43 10.48
CA ASN A 668 4.61 27.34 10.84
C ASN A 668 5.98 26.67 11.00
N SER A 669 6.16 25.46 10.44
CA SER A 669 7.47 24.80 10.36
C SER A 669 8.52 25.71 9.70
N PRO A 670 9.77 25.75 10.22
CA PRO A 670 10.85 26.46 9.55
C PRO A 670 11.19 25.80 8.20
N PRO A 671 11.70 26.54 7.21
CA PRO A 671 12.19 25.95 5.97
C PRO A 671 13.26 24.90 6.24
N ASN A 672 13.09 23.70 5.66
CA ASN A 672 14.05 22.61 5.81
C ASN A 672 15.31 22.88 4.94
N PRO A 673 16.51 23.09 5.52
CA PRO A 673 17.72 23.35 4.74
C PRO A 673 18.16 22.15 3.90
N GLU A 674 17.77 20.92 4.28
CA GLU A 674 18.07 19.70 3.51
C GLU A 674 17.18 19.57 2.26
N ILE A 675 16.21 20.48 2.05
CA ILE A 675 15.35 20.58 0.85
C ILE A 675 15.49 22.01 0.27
N PRO A 676 16.58 22.32 -0.45
CA PRO A 676 16.86 23.67 -0.94
C PRO A 676 15.93 24.12 -2.09
N ASP A 677 15.34 23.19 -2.85
CA ASP A 677 14.27 23.46 -3.82
C ASP A 677 13.04 22.57 -3.51
N PRO A 678 12.10 23.07 -2.69
CA PRO A 678 10.88 22.34 -2.35
C PRO A 678 9.98 22.00 -3.54
N LYS A 679 10.04 22.76 -4.65
CA LYS A 679 9.21 22.48 -5.84
C LYS A 679 9.79 21.35 -6.66
N LEU A 680 11.11 21.32 -6.83
CA LEU A 680 11.80 20.18 -7.45
C LEU A 680 11.63 18.92 -6.62
N ALA A 681 11.79 19.03 -5.30
CA ALA A 681 11.63 17.91 -4.37
C ALA A 681 10.19 17.36 -4.41
N GLN A 682 9.17 18.20 -4.28
CA GLN A 682 7.77 17.77 -4.42
C GLN A 682 7.51 17.09 -5.78
N ARG A 683 8.03 17.63 -6.89
CA ARG A 683 7.88 17.00 -8.21
C ARG A 683 8.55 15.63 -8.31
N LYS A 684 9.62 15.39 -7.55
CA LYS A 684 10.35 14.11 -7.48
C LYS A 684 9.65 13.10 -6.59
N LEU A 685 9.20 13.49 -5.40
CA LEU A 685 8.31 12.65 -4.56
C LEU A 685 7.05 12.23 -5.34
N PHE A 686 6.47 13.16 -6.11
CA PHE A 686 5.31 12.89 -6.96
C PHE A 686 5.65 12.11 -8.25
N SER A 687 6.91 11.76 -8.53
CA SER A 687 7.21 10.94 -9.71
C SER A 687 6.97 9.45 -9.48
N ASP A 688 6.96 9.00 -8.22
CA ASP A 688 6.78 7.59 -7.85
C ASP A 688 5.39 7.08 -8.29
N ASP A 689 4.31 7.71 -7.82
CA ASP A 689 2.94 7.33 -8.22
C ASP A 689 2.52 7.83 -9.62
N ARG A 690 3.38 8.57 -10.31
CA ARG A 690 3.13 9.08 -11.68
C ARG A 690 3.93 8.35 -12.76
N GLU A 691 4.78 7.40 -12.40
CA GLU A 691 5.60 6.61 -13.33
C GLU A 691 4.72 5.97 -14.42
N PHE A 692 5.18 6.05 -15.66
CA PHE A 692 4.54 5.38 -16.80
C PHE A 692 5.19 4.02 -17.03
N HIS A 693 4.39 2.97 -16.99
CA HIS A 693 4.82 1.60 -17.18
C HIS A 693 4.55 1.16 -18.63
N PRO A 694 5.58 0.82 -19.41
CA PRO A 694 5.42 0.30 -20.77
C PRO A 694 5.15 -1.20 -20.73
N MET A 695 4.07 -1.64 -21.38
CA MET A 695 3.63 -3.03 -21.46
C MET A 695 3.45 -3.39 -22.92
N ALA A 696 3.75 -4.62 -23.29
CA ALA A 696 3.59 -5.06 -24.68
C ALA A 696 3.23 -6.53 -24.75
N ARG A 697 2.31 -6.86 -25.67
CA ARG A 697 1.90 -8.23 -25.95
C ARG A 697 1.84 -8.41 -27.47
N VAL A 698 2.62 -9.35 -27.99
CA VAL A 698 2.83 -9.53 -29.45
C VAL A 698 2.54 -10.98 -29.79
N GLY A 699 1.42 -11.22 -30.47
CA GLY A 699 1.15 -12.47 -31.18
C GLY A 699 1.99 -12.55 -32.46
N ILE A 700 2.49 -13.75 -32.75
CA ILE A 700 3.05 -14.15 -34.04
C ILE A 700 2.45 -15.51 -34.38
N GLU A 701 1.38 -15.48 -35.17
CA GLU A 701 0.51 -16.59 -35.52
C GLU A 701 0.60 -16.95 -37.01
N THR A 702 0.15 -18.14 -37.40
CA THR A 702 0.14 -18.60 -38.81
C THR A 702 -0.59 -17.68 -39.78
N ASN A 703 -1.53 -16.87 -39.33
CA ASN A 703 -2.30 -15.92 -40.13
C ASN A 703 -1.78 -14.47 -40.07
N GLY A 704 -0.86 -14.13 -39.16
CA GLY A 704 -0.36 -12.77 -39.02
C GLY A 704 0.31 -12.48 -37.67
N SER A 705 0.25 -11.22 -37.27
CA SER A 705 0.60 -10.75 -35.93
C SER A 705 -0.54 -9.86 -35.41
N ASP A 706 -1.20 -10.31 -34.35
CA ASP A 706 -2.01 -9.43 -33.49
C ASP A 706 -1.19 -8.94 -32.29
N GLY A 707 -1.60 -7.84 -31.67
CA GLY A 707 -0.94 -7.40 -30.43
C GLY A 707 -1.32 -6.01 -29.95
N GLU A 708 -0.76 -5.65 -28.80
CA GLU A 708 -0.88 -4.34 -28.20
C GLU A 708 0.46 -3.85 -27.64
N ILE A 709 0.61 -2.53 -27.59
CA ILE A 709 1.56 -1.83 -26.73
C ILE A 709 0.74 -0.85 -25.89
N MET A 710 0.95 -0.86 -24.58
CA MET A 710 0.31 0.04 -23.62
C MET A 710 1.37 0.83 -22.85
N LEU A 711 1.10 2.10 -22.60
CA LEU A 711 1.85 2.96 -21.69
C LEU A 711 0.86 3.58 -20.69
N ALA A 712 0.91 3.16 -19.43
CA ALA A 712 -0.07 3.59 -18.43
C ALA A 712 0.57 4.01 -17.11
N ASN A 713 -0.08 4.95 -16.43
CA ASN A 713 0.20 5.33 -15.04
C ASN A 713 -1.10 5.34 -14.22
N THR A 714 -1.05 5.84 -12.97
CA THR A 714 -2.20 5.91 -12.04
C THR A 714 -3.52 6.35 -12.69
N ARG A 715 -3.54 7.33 -13.60
CA ARG A 715 -4.80 7.81 -14.23
C ARG A 715 -4.83 7.82 -15.75
N TYR A 716 -3.70 7.75 -16.45
CA TYR A 716 -3.66 7.83 -17.91
C TYR A 716 -3.30 6.49 -18.53
N ARG A 717 -3.85 6.21 -19.71
CA ARG A 717 -3.46 5.09 -20.56
C ARG A 717 -3.35 5.56 -21.99
N PHE A 718 -2.21 5.29 -22.60
CA PHE A 718 -2.05 5.19 -24.04
C PHE A 718 -2.01 3.70 -24.41
N THR A 719 -2.74 3.29 -25.44
CA THR A 719 -2.70 1.93 -25.99
C THR A 719 -2.68 2.02 -27.51
N THR A 720 -1.87 1.21 -28.17
CA THR A 720 -1.92 0.94 -29.61
C THR A 720 -2.07 -0.55 -29.81
N GLU A 721 -3.17 -0.95 -30.45
CA GLU A 721 -3.45 -2.31 -30.90
C GLU A 721 -3.12 -2.42 -32.40
N TRP A 722 -2.78 -3.62 -32.87
CA TRP A 722 -2.65 -3.91 -34.30
C TRP A 722 -3.10 -5.32 -34.66
N ARG A 723 -3.44 -5.49 -35.94
CA ARG A 723 -3.60 -6.77 -36.62
C ARG A 723 -2.95 -6.67 -37.99
N ILE A 724 -1.94 -7.49 -38.24
CA ILE A 724 -1.10 -7.44 -39.43
C ILE A 724 -1.12 -8.83 -40.06
N GLY A 725 -1.88 -8.99 -41.13
CA GLY A 725 -1.87 -10.20 -41.93
C GLY A 725 -0.57 -10.35 -42.73
N PHE A 726 -0.13 -11.60 -42.95
CA PHE A 726 1.04 -11.86 -43.78
C PHE A 726 0.79 -11.76 -45.29
N ASP A 727 -0.48 -11.70 -45.71
CA ASP A 727 -0.88 -11.43 -47.10
C ASP A 727 -1.77 -10.18 -47.20
N LYS A 728 -1.78 -9.55 -48.38
CA LYS A 728 -2.56 -8.34 -48.73
C LYS A 728 -4.07 -8.54 -48.61
N GLU A 729 -4.53 -9.79 -48.68
CA GLU A 729 -5.93 -10.19 -48.50
C GLU A 729 -6.35 -10.24 -47.02
N MET A 730 -5.38 -10.39 -46.11
CA MET A 730 -5.62 -10.35 -44.65
C MET A 730 -5.47 -8.93 -44.09
N GLY A 731 -4.63 -8.09 -44.73
CA GLY A 731 -4.62 -6.64 -44.53
C GLY A 731 -3.86 -6.16 -43.29
N TYR A 732 -4.01 -4.87 -43.00
CA TYR A 732 -3.33 -4.17 -41.91
C TYR A 732 -4.32 -3.29 -41.16
N GLU A 733 -4.31 -3.38 -39.83
CA GLU A 733 -5.15 -2.61 -38.93
C GLU A 733 -4.31 -2.14 -37.75
N SER A 734 -4.50 -0.89 -37.33
CA SER A 734 -4.01 -0.38 -36.06
C SER A 734 -4.98 0.64 -35.50
N GLU A 735 -5.38 0.40 -34.25
CA GLU A 735 -6.25 1.28 -33.48
C GLU A 735 -5.47 1.79 -32.26
N SER A 736 -5.68 3.04 -31.88
CA SER A 736 -4.92 3.66 -30.79
C SER A 736 -5.80 4.57 -29.96
N HIS A 737 -5.54 4.57 -28.66
CA HIS A 737 -6.41 5.11 -27.63
C HIS A 737 -5.57 5.90 -26.62
N PHE A 738 -5.89 7.17 -26.40
CA PHE A 738 -5.37 7.96 -25.27
C PHE A 738 -6.53 8.40 -24.36
N GLY A 739 -6.56 7.89 -23.13
CA GLY A 739 -7.67 8.11 -22.20
C GLY A 739 -7.25 8.38 -20.76
N ARG A 740 -8.21 8.85 -19.96
CA ARG A 740 -8.06 9.09 -18.52
C ARG A 740 -9.11 8.31 -17.73
N TYR A 741 -8.67 7.56 -16.73
CA TYR A 741 -9.54 6.80 -15.85
C TYR A 741 -10.28 7.71 -14.86
N ILE A 742 -11.57 7.40 -14.64
CA ILE A 742 -12.48 8.15 -13.78
C ILE A 742 -13.08 7.23 -12.70
N GLY A 743 -13.28 7.80 -11.51
CA GLY A 743 -13.86 7.12 -10.35
C GLY A 743 -12.83 6.30 -9.54
N ARG A 744 -13.27 5.81 -8.37
CA ARG A 744 -12.45 5.00 -7.44
C ARG A 744 -11.96 3.71 -8.07
N ASN A 745 -12.91 2.92 -8.57
CA ASN A 745 -12.61 1.60 -9.12
C ASN A 745 -12.04 1.68 -10.55
N GLN A 746 -11.92 2.88 -11.13
CA GLN A 746 -11.35 3.11 -12.46
C GLN A 746 -11.99 2.28 -13.58
N TRP A 747 -13.29 1.97 -13.46
CA TRP A 747 -14.03 1.23 -14.48
C TRP A 747 -14.38 2.07 -15.72
N LEU A 748 -14.31 3.39 -15.63
CA LEU A 748 -14.69 4.32 -16.71
C LEU A 748 -13.43 4.99 -17.29
N LEU A 749 -13.28 4.93 -18.62
CA LEU A 749 -12.19 5.54 -19.37
C LEU A 749 -12.73 6.23 -20.65
N PRO A 750 -13.09 7.52 -20.60
CA PRO A 750 -13.18 8.33 -21.81
C PRO A 750 -11.80 8.46 -22.48
N TYR A 751 -11.80 8.43 -23.81
CA TYR A 751 -10.58 8.49 -24.62
C TYR A 751 -10.78 9.27 -25.93
N VAL A 752 -9.66 9.73 -26.48
CA VAL A 752 -9.52 10.13 -27.89
C VAL A 752 -8.74 9.03 -28.61
N GLY A 753 -9.13 8.70 -29.83
CA GLY A 753 -8.52 7.59 -30.57
C GLY A 753 -8.36 7.86 -32.06
N TRP A 754 -7.53 7.02 -32.68
CA TRP A 754 -7.41 6.94 -34.12
C TRP A 754 -7.30 5.50 -34.60
N ASP A 755 -7.94 5.24 -35.72
CA ASP A 755 -8.04 3.95 -36.38
C ASP A 755 -7.53 4.11 -37.81
N PHE A 756 -6.54 3.29 -38.17
CA PHE A 756 -6.06 3.12 -39.53
C PHE A 756 -6.19 1.65 -39.94
N ARG A 757 -6.92 1.41 -41.03
CA ARG A 757 -7.15 0.09 -41.60
C ARG A 757 -7.02 0.11 -43.11
N LYS A 758 -6.37 -0.90 -43.67
CA LYS A 758 -6.33 -1.15 -45.12
C LYS A 758 -6.32 -2.64 -45.42
N ARG A 759 -7.30 -3.10 -46.18
CA ARG A 759 -7.46 -4.49 -46.59
C ARG A 759 -7.94 -4.61 -48.04
N THR A 760 -7.44 -5.63 -48.73
CA THR A 760 -7.93 -6.06 -50.05
C THR A 760 -8.85 -7.26 -49.82
N ILE A 761 -10.07 -7.27 -50.37
CA ILE A 761 -11.03 -8.37 -50.18
C ILE A 761 -11.69 -8.63 -51.53
N ASP A 762 -11.80 -9.88 -51.95
CA ASP A 762 -12.57 -10.25 -53.14
C ASP A 762 -14.08 -10.14 -52.84
N PRO A 763 -14.91 -9.59 -53.75
CA PRO A 763 -16.37 -9.54 -53.60
C PRO A 763 -17.03 -10.86 -53.19
N PHE A 764 -16.45 -12.01 -53.54
CA PHE A 764 -16.98 -13.35 -53.28
C PHE A 764 -16.46 -14.00 -51.99
N ASP A 765 -15.45 -13.42 -51.33
CA ASP A 765 -14.87 -13.97 -50.11
C ASP A 765 -15.89 -14.10 -48.99
N LYS A 766 -15.80 -15.22 -48.27
CA LYS A 766 -16.66 -15.56 -47.12
C LYS A 766 -15.85 -16.15 -45.98
N ASN A 767 -16.25 -15.82 -44.76
CA ASN A 767 -15.76 -16.53 -43.57
C ASN A 767 -16.31 -17.97 -43.50
N ILE A 768 -15.83 -18.77 -42.54
CA ILE A 768 -16.20 -20.19 -42.40
C ILE A 768 -17.70 -20.41 -42.08
N PHE A 769 -18.41 -19.35 -41.69
CA PHE A 769 -19.86 -19.35 -41.45
C PHE A 769 -20.66 -18.82 -42.65
N GLY A 770 -20.02 -18.63 -43.81
CA GLY A 770 -20.65 -18.21 -45.05
C GLY A 770 -20.99 -16.72 -45.15
N GLN A 771 -20.61 -15.90 -44.16
CA GLN A 771 -20.81 -14.46 -44.21
C GLN A 771 -19.78 -13.83 -45.14
N SER A 772 -20.20 -12.93 -46.04
CA SER A 772 -19.27 -12.24 -46.93
C SER A 772 -18.33 -11.33 -46.14
N LEU A 773 -17.05 -11.33 -46.53
CA LEU A 773 -16.04 -10.41 -46.01
C LEU A 773 -16.15 -9.00 -46.64
N SER A 774 -16.94 -8.84 -47.71
CA SER A 774 -17.14 -7.57 -48.39
C SER A 774 -17.77 -6.47 -47.50
N PRO A 775 -17.50 -5.18 -47.78
CA PRO A 775 -18.11 -4.06 -47.07
C PRO A 775 -19.65 -4.03 -47.16
N GLY A 776 -20.31 -4.53 -46.12
CA GLY A 776 -21.75 -4.37 -45.92
C GLY A 776 -22.11 -3.14 -45.08
N ASN A 777 -23.31 -3.14 -44.50
CA ASN A 777 -23.65 -2.20 -43.43
C ASN A 777 -23.30 -2.80 -42.06
N ASN A 778 -22.89 -1.95 -41.12
CA ASN A 778 -22.80 -2.27 -39.70
C ASN A 778 -24.21 -2.52 -39.11
N VAL A 779 -24.30 -2.91 -37.83
CA VAL A 779 -25.59 -3.20 -37.18
C VAL A 779 -26.53 -1.99 -37.15
N PHE A 780 -26.01 -0.76 -37.24
CA PHE A 780 -26.79 0.49 -37.28
C PHE A 780 -27.19 0.94 -38.69
N GLY A 781 -26.93 0.13 -39.72
CA GLY A 781 -27.24 0.48 -41.12
C GLY A 781 -26.24 1.46 -41.76
N GLN A 782 -25.17 1.83 -41.07
CA GLN A 782 -24.11 2.70 -41.59
C GLN A 782 -23.18 1.88 -42.48
N ARG A 783 -22.65 2.47 -43.57
CA ARG A 783 -21.78 1.77 -44.51
C ARG A 783 -20.45 1.42 -43.85
N ASN A 784 -20.19 0.13 -43.64
CA ASN A 784 -18.95 -0.33 -43.01
C ASN A 784 -17.76 -0.04 -43.94
N THR A 785 -16.67 0.47 -43.38
CA THR A 785 -15.45 0.87 -44.11
C THR A 785 -14.33 -0.18 -44.03
N LYS A 786 -14.66 -1.48 -43.87
CA LYS A 786 -13.72 -2.61 -43.72
C LYS A 786 -12.45 -2.54 -44.58
N ASN A 787 -12.56 -2.16 -45.86
CA ASN A 787 -11.42 -2.19 -46.79
C ASN A 787 -10.45 -1.00 -46.61
N PHE A 788 -10.94 0.16 -46.17
CA PHE A 788 -10.09 1.34 -45.93
C PHE A 788 -10.74 2.28 -44.92
N ARG A 789 -10.13 2.38 -43.74
CA ARG A 789 -10.53 3.26 -42.65
C ARG A 789 -9.34 4.11 -42.24
N GLN A 790 -9.59 5.40 -42.08
CA GLN A 790 -8.65 6.33 -41.49
C GLN A 790 -9.51 7.35 -40.76
N VAL A 791 -9.67 7.19 -39.45
CA VAL A 791 -10.59 8.00 -38.66
C VAL A 791 -10.03 8.37 -37.29
N PHE A 792 -10.27 9.61 -36.89
CA PHE A 792 -10.29 9.97 -35.48
C PHE A 792 -11.66 9.64 -34.89
N HIS A 793 -11.68 9.19 -33.64
CA HIS A 793 -12.88 8.86 -32.88
C HIS A 793 -12.77 9.35 -31.44
N LEU A 794 -13.93 9.67 -30.86
CA LEU A 794 -14.10 9.88 -29.43
C LEU A 794 -14.85 8.69 -28.87
N GLY A 795 -14.41 8.16 -27.73
CA GLY A 795 -15.05 6.98 -27.17
C GLY A 795 -14.93 6.88 -25.67
N VAL A 796 -15.57 5.83 -25.14
CA VAL A 796 -15.62 5.53 -23.73
C VAL A 796 -15.57 4.02 -23.53
N GLN A 797 -14.63 3.57 -22.70
CA GLN A 797 -14.61 2.21 -22.19
C GLN A 797 -15.25 2.15 -20.80
N TYR A 798 -16.03 1.11 -20.57
CA TYR A 798 -16.61 0.80 -19.27
C TYR A 798 -16.49 -0.69 -18.92
N THR A 799 -15.98 -1.01 -17.73
CA THR A 799 -15.94 -2.39 -17.22
C THR A 799 -17.33 -2.81 -16.73
N LEU A 800 -17.96 -3.71 -17.48
CA LEU A 800 -19.22 -4.38 -17.14
C LEU A 800 -19.00 -5.52 -16.13
N PRO A 801 -20.09 -6.06 -15.54
CA PRO A 801 -20.08 -7.37 -14.90
C PRO A 801 -19.39 -8.44 -15.76
N MET A 802 -18.85 -9.48 -15.13
CA MET A 802 -17.99 -10.50 -15.76
C MET A 802 -16.66 -9.95 -16.30
N LEU A 803 -16.22 -8.78 -15.82
CA LEU A 803 -14.98 -8.09 -16.25
C LEU A 803 -14.93 -7.80 -17.76
N ILE A 804 -16.08 -7.74 -18.42
CA ILE A 804 -16.17 -7.46 -19.86
C ILE A 804 -15.94 -5.97 -20.08
N ILE A 805 -15.03 -5.61 -20.99
CA ILE A 805 -14.87 -4.23 -21.42
C ILE A 805 -15.89 -3.95 -22.51
N ALA A 806 -16.77 -2.98 -22.26
CA ALA A 806 -17.62 -2.39 -23.28
C ALA A 806 -16.97 -1.10 -23.77
N ASP A 807 -16.70 -1.02 -25.07
CA ASP A 807 -16.23 0.19 -25.75
C ASP A 807 -17.36 0.74 -26.62
N ALA A 808 -17.64 2.04 -26.49
CA ALA A 808 -18.55 2.77 -27.37
C ALA A 808 -17.81 3.99 -27.93
N SER A 809 -17.79 4.14 -29.25
CA SER A 809 -17.14 5.28 -29.91
C SER A 809 -17.92 5.83 -31.10
N VAL A 810 -17.65 7.11 -31.38
CA VAL A 810 -18.18 7.84 -32.53
C VAL A 810 -17.00 8.43 -33.30
N ASP A 811 -16.91 8.13 -34.60
CA ASP A 811 -15.89 8.68 -35.46
C ASP A 811 -16.24 10.07 -36.00
N HIS A 812 -15.24 10.79 -36.51
CA HIS A 812 -15.42 12.12 -37.10
C HIS A 812 -16.29 12.16 -38.39
N LYS A 813 -16.73 10.99 -38.89
CA LYS A 813 -17.69 10.84 -40.01
C LYS A 813 -19.11 10.54 -39.51
N GLY A 814 -19.31 10.41 -38.20
CA GLY A 814 -20.59 10.11 -37.55
C GLY A 814 -20.92 8.62 -37.45
N ASN A 815 -19.98 7.71 -37.77
CA ASN A 815 -20.21 6.28 -37.57
C ASN A 815 -20.08 5.93 -36.09
N VAL A 816 -20.96 5.04 -35.61
CA VAL A 816 -20.97 4.55 -34.23
C VAL A 816 -20.46 3.11 -34.21
N ARG A 817 -19.47 2.84 -33.35
CA ARG A 817 -18.98 1.49 -33.07
C ARG A 817 -19.25 1.15 -31.61
N PHE A 818 -19.73 -0.07 -31.39
CA PHE A 818 -19.81 -0.68 -30.06
C PHE A 818 -19.10 -2.03 -30.09
N GLN A 819 -18.29 -2.31 -29.06
CA GLN A 819 -17.49 -3.51 -28.93
C GLN A 819 -17.60 -4.07 -27.50
N LEU A 820 -17.66 -5.39 -27.39
CA LEU A 820 -17.49 -6.13 -26.14
C LEU A 820 -16.27 -7.02 -26.25
N MET A 821 -15.37 -6.98 -25.26
CA MET A 821 -14.17 -7.81 -25.23
C MET A 821 -13.79 -8.25 -23.82
N ARG A 822 -13.10 -9.39 -23.72
CA ARG A 822 -12.39 -9.84 -22.52
C ARG A 822 -11.29 -10.83 -22.92
N GLU A 823 -10.13 -10.77 -22.28
CA GLU A 823 -8.91 -11.43 -22.78
C GLU A 823 -8.19 -12.36 -21.78
N ASP A 824 -8.71 -12.42 -20.56
CA ASP A 824 -8.05 -12.94 -19.37
C ASP A 824 -8.84 -14.09 -18.71
N VAL A 825 -9.90 -14.60 -19.36
CA VAL A 825 -10.82 -15.57 -18.74
C VAL A 825 -10.05 -16.82 -18.30
N PRO A 826 -9.91 -17.12 -16.99
CA PRO A 826 -9.00 -18.14 -16.51
C PRO A 826 -9.63 -19.53 -16.62
N ILE A 827 -9.52 -20.17 -17.78
CA ILE A 827 -10.08 -21.51 -18.04
C ILE A 827 -9.37 -22.57 -17.18
N SER A 828 -8.04 -22.53 -17.12
CA SER A 828 -7.23 -23.39 -16.25
C SER A 828 -6.09 -22.59 -15.62
N LYS A 829 -5.23 -23.23 -14.82
CA LYS A 829 -4.06 -22.58 -14.20
C LYS A 829 -3.25 -21.73 -15.20
N ARG A 830 -3.02 -22.23 -16.42
CA ARG A 830 -2.22 -21.56 -17.45
C ARG A 830 -2.97 -21.19 -18.73
N LEU A 831 -4.18 -21.71 -18.94
CA LEU A 831 -4.97 -21.44 -20.14
C LEU A 831 -5.91 -20.25 -19.90
N ARG A 832 -5.82 -19.24 -20.76
CA ARG A 832 -6.75 -18.10 -20.84
C ARG A 832 -7.61 -18.24 -22.09
N PHE A 833 -8.87 -17.82 -21.99
CA PHE A 833 -9.74 -17.62 -23.15
C PHE A 833 -9.94 -16.12 -23.37
N GLN A 834 -9.93 -15.71 -24.64
CA GLN A 834 -10.15 -14.34 -25.07
C GLN A 834 -11.24 -14.28 -26.12
N PHE A 835 -12.06 -13.22 -26.09
CA PHE A 835 -13.03 -12.91 -27.13
C PHE A 835 -13.17 -11.40 -27.36
N MET A 836 -13.59 -11.06 -28.57
CA MET A 836 -14.03 -9.73 -28.97
C MET A 836 -15.24 -9.89 -29.91
N VAL A 837 -16.26 -9.03 -29.80
CA VAL A 837 -17.33 -8.88 -30.77
C VAL A 837 -17.66 -7.39 -30.96
N ASN A 838 -17.92 -6.94 -32.20
CA ASN A 838 -18.27 -5.54 -32.47
C ASN A 838 -19.43 -5.34 -33.48
N THR A 839 -19.98 -4.13 -33.53
CA THR A 839 -21.11 -3.76 -34.42
C THR A 839 -20.75 -3.69 -35.90
N ASP A 840 -19.47 -3.69 -36.24
CA ASP A 840 -18.97 -3.80 -37.61
C ASP A 840 -18.94 -5.27 -38.10
N LYS A 841 -19.53 -6.18 -37.30
CA LYS A 841 -19.68 -7.63 -37.54
C LYS A 841 -18.34 -8.37 -37.54
N GLU A 842 -17.42 -7.90 -36.72
CA GLU A 842 -16.16 -8.57 -36.45
C GLU A 842 -16.21 -9.29 -35.12
N TYR A 843 -15.53 -10.41 -35.06
CA TYR A 843 -15.44 -11.20 -33.86
C TYR A 843 -14.14 -12.00 -33.83
N MET A 844 -13.59 -12.15 -32.65
CA MET A 844 -12.42 -12.97 -32.36
C MET A 844 -12.77 -13.89 -31.19
N ALA A 845 -12.31 -15.13 -31.22
CA ALA A 845 -12.30 -16.04 -30.08
C ALA A 845 -11.02 -16.86 -30.09
N GLY A 846 -10.33 -16.97 -28.95
CA GLY A 846 -9.04 -17.62 -28.89
C GLY A 846 -8.61 -18.09 -27.50
N PHE A 847 -7.50 -18.81 -27.45
CA PHE A 847 -6.87 -19.30 -26.25
C PHE A 847 -5.40 -18.90 -26.19
N ARG A 848 -4.93 -18.56 -24.99
CA ARG A 848 -3.52 -18.28 -24.70
C ARG A 848 -3.03 -19.17 -23.56
N TYR A 849 -2.04 -20.00 -23.82
CA TYR A 849 -1.39 -20.86 -22.81
C TYR A 849 -0.08 -20.23 -22.32
N ILE A 850 -0.05 -19.83 -21.04
CA ILE A 850 1.10 -19.16 -20.42
C ILE A 850 2.19 -20.20 -20.11
N VAL A 851 3.32 -20.15 -20.82
CA VAL A 851 4.48 -21.03 -20.61
C VAL A 851 5.45 -20.39 -19.60
N THR A 852 5.76 -19.11 -19.79
CA THR A 852 6.54 -18.27 -18.88
C THR A 852 5.89 -16.88 -18.78
N LYS A 853 6.40 -15.99 -17.92
CA LYS A 853 5.96 -14.58 -17.87
C LYS A 853 6.08 -13.81 -19.20
N TYR A 854 7.00 -14.22 -20.08
CA TYR A 854 7.24 -13.54 -21.37
C TYR A 854 6.78 -14.32 -22.60
N PHE A 855 6.46 -15.61 -22.47
CA PHE A 855 6.19 -16.51 -23.59
C PHE A 855 4.94 -17.34 -23.34
N GLY A 856 4.03 -17.32 -24.30
CA GLY A 856 2.85 -18.18 -24.36
C GLY A 856 2.67 -18.80 -25.74
N LEU A 857 1.78 -19.79 -25.82
CA LEU A 857 1.25 -20.31 -27.08
C LEU A 857 -0.13 -19.70 -27.29
N SER A 858 -0.40 -19.20 -28.49
CA SER A 858 -1.70 -18.62 -28.88
C SER A 858 -2.38 -19.50 -29.91
N THR A 859 -3.71 -19.59 -29.82
CA THR A 859 -4.58 -19.97 -30.94
C THR A 859 -5.77 -19.02 -30.97
N HIS A 860 -6.23 -18.62 -32.14
CA HIS A 860 -7.43 -17.82 -32.29
C HIS A 860 -8.17 -18.13 -33.58
N TYR A 861 -9.45 -17.80 -33.61
CA TYR A 861 -10.20 -17.54 -34.83
C TYR A 861 -10.56 -16.06 -34.83
N ASP A 862 -10.19 -15.35 -35.89
CA ASP A 862 -10.60 -13.99 -36.19
C ASP A 862 -11.51 -14.01 -37.43
N SER A 863 -12.61 -13.27 -37.39
CA SER A 863 -13.61 -13.23 -38.47
C SER A 863 -13.07 -12.75 -39.82
N ASP A 864 -11.98 -11.98 -39.80
CA ASP A 864 -11.33 -11.37 -40.95
C ASP A 864 -10.03 -12.10 -41.32
N MET A 865 -9.23 -12.57 -40.35
CA MET A 865 -7.94 -13.29 -40.58
C MET A 865 -8.01 -14.82 -40.46
N GLY A 866 -9.17 -15.41 -40.19
CA GLY A 866 -9.33 -16.86 -40.06
C GLY A 866 -8.63 -17.47 -38.85
N TYR A 867 -8.09 -18.68 -39.00
CA TYR A 867 -7.43 -19.42 -37.91
C TYR A 867 -5.95 -19.04 -37.76
N GLY A 868 -5.59 -18.58 -36.57
CA GLY A 868 -4.21 -18.35 -36.13
C GLY A 868 -3.77 -19.38 -35.09
N ALA A 869 -2.53 -19.85 -35.20
CA ALA A 869 -1.83 -20.55 -34.13
C ALA A 869 -0.37 -20.11 -34.09
N GLY A 870 0.20 -19.92 -32.91
CA GLY A 870 1.57 -19.40 -32.80
C GLY A 870 2.05 -19.10 -31.39
N LEU A 871 2.89 -18.07 -31.30
CA LEU A 871 3.58 -17.66 -30.07
C LEU A 871 3.14 -16.26 -29.66
N THR A 872 2.80 -16.07 -28.38
CA THR A 872 2.63 -14.75 -27.79
C THR A 872 3.85 -14.36 -26.97
N LEU A 873 4.42 -13.19 -27.25
CA LEU A 873 5.39 -12.51 -26.40
C LEU A 873 4.67 -11.55 -25.45
N ASN A 874 5.16 -11.41 -24.22
CA ASN A 874 4.61 -10.51 -23.20
C ASN A 874 5.74 -9.79 -22.45
N TYR A 875 5.53 -8.53 -22.03
CA TYR A 875 6.54 -7.67 -21.39
C TYR A 875 5.98 -6.83 -20.24
#